data_AF-A0A9E7FCZ5-F1
#
_entry.id   AF-A0A9E7FCZ5-F1
#
_cell.length_a   1.000
_cell.length_b   1.000
_cell.length_c   1.000
_cell.angle_alpha   90.00
_cell.angle_beta   90.00
_cell.angle_gamma   90.00
#
_symmetry.space_group_name_H-M   'P 1'
#
loop_
_entity.id
_entity.type
_entity.pdbx_description
1 polymer ?
#
loop_
_entity_poly.entity_id
_entity_poly.type
_entity_poly.pdbx_seq_one_letter_code
_entity_poly.pdbx_strand_id
1 'polypeptide(L)'
;MYLVQDKGGAIALMLAALLFLGTWPAVLTLLERRGRLPQHTYLDYSITNLLAAVIIALTLGQIGDSTPEKPNFITQLGQDNWPSTLFAMSGGIVLSLGNLSTQYAWAYVGLSVTEVITSSITVVIGTTLNYFLDDRINRAEILFPGAACFLVAVCLGSAVHSSNAADNTKKLSGSSSNYTSKTCNSRDQEASKNLPDKDEPKDLEDGGLVSGSKINTEKAKVGTAEFLIQLENKRSIKFELFNIPKPMLPQWPDMLFLVIGSNTFLGLGIVFFAGICFSLFSPAFNLATNDQWHTLNQGVPHLVVYTAFFYFSSSCFIVGIGLNIYFLYKPVLGLPRSSFTAYLKDWKGRHWALLAGLLCGFGNGFQFMGGQAAGYAAADSVQIAFLLLLLSKGASVLEGVFDLVCYIGELRGWGCAMRIWRLNLLVMILATLLSSGAGKPSGEQPLSRIQIHKTTLALHDSAYIEASPRVLGLQGQNSEWVTLQYSHPSPSNDDWIGVFSPASFSSSICPPENPKESPPLLCTAPIKYQYANYTTSGYHKTGKGSLKLQLINQREDFSCALFSGGLSNPKLVAVSKKVTFANPKAPVYPRLAQGKLWNEMTVTWTSGYGINEAEPFVEWGARGDSQVRLPAGTLTFSRNSMCGAPARTVGWRDPGFIHTSFLKDLWPNKMYTYKLGHKLINGSYVWSRSYSFKASPYPGQDSLQQVVIFGDMGKAEADGSNEYNNFQPGSLNTTYQLIKDLKNIDIVLHIGDICYANGYISQWDQFTSQIEPIASALPYMIGRGNHERDWPGTGSFYQNTDSGGECGVLSETMFYVPAENRAKLWYSIDYGMFHFCRADIELMYSTDYGMFHFCIADTEHDWRPGTEQYGFIERCLSSVDRQKQPWLIFLAHRVLGYSSADFYGDEGTSEEPMGRESLQELWQKYKVDIAFFGHVHNYERTCPVYQSTCIRNGSNYYSGPFGATTHVVVGGGGASLADFTTVRARWSYYQDHDYGFVKLTAFNHSTLLLEYKRSGDGRVHDHFVISRDYRDVLGCAVDSCSRSTLAS
;
A
#
# COMPACT_ATOMS: atom_id res chain seq x y z
N MET A 1 3.19 -49.86 20.57
CA MET A 1 3.34 -48.72 19.64
C MET A 1 2.86 -47.42 20.29
N TYR A 2 3.51 -46.28 19.99
CA TYR A 2 3.09 -44.99 20.54
C TYR A 2 1.80 -44.55 19.84
N LEU A 3 0.76 -44.18 20.58
CA LEU A 3 -0.50 -43.68 20.02
C LEU A 3 -0.79 -42.30 20.59
N VAL A 4 -1.20 -41.39 19.72
CA VAL A 4 -1.61 -40.03 20.09
C VAL A 4 -3.02 -40.14 20.66
N GLN A 5 -3.17 -40.00 21.98
CA GLN A 5 -4.45 -40.17 22.66
C GLN A 5 -5.09 -38.85 23.11
N ASP A 6 -4.31 -37.77 23.17
CA ASP A 6 -4.78 -36.47 23.63
C ASP A 6 -4.92 -35.45 22.47
N LYS A 7 -5.88 -34.54 22.61
CA LYS A 7 -6.18 -33.51 21.60
C LYS A 7 -5.01 -32.53 21.42
N GLY A 8 -4.19 -32.30 22.44
CA GLY A 8 -3.04 -31.41 22.37
C GLY A 8 -1.93 -31.98 21.48
N GLY A 9 -1.62 -33.27 21.65
CA GLY A 9 -0.69 -34.02 20.81
C GLY A 9 -1.13 -34.08 19.35
N ALA A 10 -2.42 -34.28 19.10
CA ALA A 10 -2.98 -34.25 17.74
C ALA A 10 -2.81 -32.87 17.08
N ILE A 11 -3.12 -31.77 17.79
CA ILE A 11 -2.92 -30.40 17.29
C ILE A 11 -1.45 -30.10 17.04
N ALA A 12 -0.55 -30.50 17.95
CA ALA A 12 0.88 -30.28 17.80
C ALA A 12 1.45 -31.01 16.58
N LEU A 13 1.02 -32.25 16.33
CA LEU A 13 1.41 -33.01 15.13
C LEU A 13 0.85 -32.40 13.85
N MET A 14 -0.40 -31.91 13.86
CA MET A 14 -0.96 -31.20 12.72
C MET A 14 -0.19 -29.91 12.42
N LEU A 15 0.19 -29.12 13.44
CA LEU A 15 1.02 -27.92 13.26
C LEU A 15 2.43 -28.24 12.73
N ALA A 16 3.05 -29.32 13.21
CA ALA A 16 4.34 -29.78 12.70
C ALA A 16 4.24 -30.28 11.25
N ALA A 17 3.17 -31.00 10.92
CA ALA A 17 2.87 -31.44 9.56
C ALA A 17 2.74 -30.24 8.61
N LEU A 18 2.04 -29.17 9.03
CA LEU A 18 1.89 -27.94 8.24
C LEU A 18 3.22 -27.32 7.83
N LEU A 19 4.12 -27.16 8.81
CA LEU A 19 5.42 -26.54 8.58
C LEU A 19 6.24 -27.36 7.56
N PHE A 20 6.22 -28.68 7.70
CA PHE A 20 7.03 -29.56 6.85
C PHE A 20 6.44 -29.71 5.45
N LEU A 21 5.12 -29.86 5.34
CA LEU A 21 4.41 -30.04 4.07
C LEU A 21 4.37 -28.77 3.23
N GLY A 22 4.38 -27.58 3.85
CA GLY A 22 4.51 -26.31 3.12
C GLY A 22 5.94 -25.99 2.66
N THR A 23 6.97 -26.56 3.29
CA THR A 23 8.37 -26.17 3.03
C THR A 23 9.00 -26.93 1.88
N TRP A 24 8.73 -28.24 1.73
CA TRP A 24 9.40 -29.05 0.70
C TRP A 24 9.14 -28.61 -0.77
N PRO A 25 7.95 -28.11 -1.18
CA PRO A 25 7.71 -27.67 -2.55
C PRO A 25 8.57 -26.45 -2.93
N ALA A 26 8.78 -25.54 -1.97
CA ALA A 26 9.63 -24.37 -2.14
C ALA A 26 11.10 -24.77 -2.34
N VAL A 27 11.59 -25.77 -1.59
CA VAL A 27 12.95 -26.29 -1.72
C VAL A 27 13.18 -26.95 -3.10
N LEU A 28 12.21 -27.71 -3.61
CA LEU A 28 12.32 -28.30 -4.93
C LEU A 28 12.25 -27.26 -6.06
N THR A 29 11.39 -26.25 -5.92
CA THR A 29 11.31 -25.12 -6.87
C THR A 29 12.62 -24.32 -6.90
N LEU A 30 13.30 -24.16 -5.77
CA LEU A 30 14.63 -23.52 -5.71
C LEU A 30 15.69 -24.31 -6.49
N LEU A 31 15.65 -25.65 -6.45
CA LEU A 31 16.58 -26.50 -7.19
C LEU A 31 16.36 -26.43 -8.70
N GLU A 32 15.10 -26.40 -9.14
CA GLU A 32 14.71 -26.15 -10.53
C GLU A 32 15.30 -24.82 -11.03
N ARG A 33 15.09 -23.74 -10.27
CA ARG A 33 15.61 -22.40 -10.58
C ARG A 33 17.14 -22.29 -10.58
N ARG A 34 17.83 -23.21 -9.90
CA ARG A 34 19.30 -23.32 -9.89
C ARG A 34 19.85 -24.26 -10.97
N GLY A 35 18.98 -24.81 -11.82
CA GLY A 35 19.35 -25.62 -12.97
C GLY A 35 19.61 -27.09 -12.66
N ARG A 36 19.23 -27.60 -11.47
CA ARG A 36 19.31 -29.05 -11.19
C ARG A 36 18.15 -29.76 -11.89
N LEU A 37 18.45 -30.85 -12.58
CA LEU A 37 17.45 -31.60 -13.34
C LEU A 37 16.34 -32.16 -12.42
N PRO A 38 15.05 -32.02 -12.79
CA PRO A 38 13.92 -32.56 -12.00
C PRO A 38 14.06 -34.05 -11.69
N GLN A 39 14.49 -34.84 -12.68
CA GLN A 39 14.67 -36.29 -12.53
C GLN A 39 15.76 -36.68 -11.53
N HIS A 40 16.84 -35.89 -11.38
CA HIS A 40 17.84 -36.12 -10.32
C HIS A 40 17.28 -35.73 -8.96
N THR A 41 16.56 -34.61 -8.92
CA THR A 41 15.99 -34.03 -7.72
C THR A 41 14.93 -34.95 -7.10
N TYR A 42 14.05 -35.53 -7.92
CA TYR A 42 12.98 -36.39 -7.42
C TYR A 42 13.48 -37.77 -6.96
N LEU A 43 14.56 -38.29 -7.56
CA LEU A 43 15.22 -39.51 -7.08
C LEU A 43 15.76 -39.33 -5.66
N ASP A 44 16.48 -38.24 -5.42
CA ASP A 44 17.00 -37.92 -4.09
C ASP A 44 15.85 -37.70 -3.07
N TYR A 45 14.80 -36.99 -3.47
CA TYR A 45 13.58 -36.79 -2.68
C TYR A 45 12.90 -38.11 -2.31
N SER A 46 12.75 -39.03 -3.26
CA SER A 46 12.05 -40.31 -3.04
C SER A 46 12.77 -41.19 -2.02
N ILE A 47 14.12 -41.21 -2.07
CA ILE A 47 14.96 -41.98 -1.14
C ILE A 47 14.73 -41.53 0.30
N THR A 48 14.80 -40.22 0.56
CA THR A 48 14.68 -39.71 1.92
C THR A 48 13.24 -39.65 2.42
N ASN A 49 12.25 -39.56 1.52
CA ASN A 49 10.85 -39.71 1.88
C ASN A 49 10.57 -41.12 2.45
N LEU A 50 11.10 -42.18 1.80
CA LEU A 50 11.04 -43.53 2.35
C LEU A 50 11.82 -43.67 3.66
N LEU A 51 13.02 -43.06 3.74
CA LEU A 51 13.83 -43.10 4.95
C LEU A 51 13.08 -42.53 6.18
N ALA A 52 12.35 -41.43 6.01
CA ALA A 52 11.53 -40.87 7.09
C ALA A 52 10.44 -41.84 7.56
N ALA A 53 9.77 -42.53 6.63
CA ALA A 53 8.78 -43.55 6.96
C ALA A 53 9.38 -44.76 7.68
N VAL A 54 10.57 -45.22 7.26
CA VAL A 54 11.32 -46.30 7.92
C VAL A 54 11.70 -45.89 9.36
N ILE A 55 12.18 -44.66 9.54
CA ILE A 55 12.53 -44.13 10.87
C ILE A 55 11.28 -44.10 11.75
N ILE A 56 10.16 -43.57 11.27
CA ILE A 56 8.90 -43.48 12.02
C ILE A 56 8.37 -44.89 12.38
N ALA A 57 8.40 -45.83 11.44
CA ALA A 57 7.92 -47.19 11.65
C ALA A 57 8.78 -47.98 12.66
N LEU A 58 10.11 -47.88 12.57
CA LEU A 58 11.04 -48.58 13.47
C LEU A 58 11.17 -47.93 14.86
N THR A 59 10.75 -46.68 15.00
CA THR A 59 10.75 -45.97 16.29
C THR A 59 9.36 -45.95 16.90
N LEU A 60 8.50 -45.01 16.50
CA LEU A 60 7.16 -44.80 17.04
C LEU A 60 6.24 -46.02 16.85
N GLY A 61 6.41 -46.74 15.73
CA GLY A 61 5.71 -47.99 15.47
C GLY A 61 6.13 -49.18 16.35
N GLN A 62 7.25 -49.09 17.07
CA GLN A 62 7.74 -50.16 17.96
C GLN A 62 7.64 -49.84 19.44
N ILE A 63 7.70 -48.57 19.83
CA ILE A 63 7.72 -48.16 21.23
C ILE A 63 6.40 -48.54 21.93
N GLY A 64 6.44 -49.32 23.01
CA GLY A 64 5.27 -49.71 23.84
C GLY A 64 4.70 -51.10 23.52
N ASP A 65 3.81 -51.59 24.38
CA ASP A 65 3.29 -52.97 24.34
C ASP A 65 2.56 -53.32 23.03
N SER A 66 2.67 -54.58 22.61
CA SER A 66 2.01 -55.14 21.43
C SER A 66 0.86 -56.04 21.86
N THR A 67 -0.37 -55.71 21.43
CA THR A 67 -1.57 -56.51 21.73
C THR A 67 -2.15 -57.09 20.43
N PRO A 68 -2.99 -58.15 20.50
CA PRO A 68 -3.65 -58.73 19.32
C PRO A 68 -4.48 -57.72 18.51
N GLU A 69 -5.08 -56.74 19.19
CA GLU A 69 -5.90 -55.68 18.58
C GLU A 69 -5.07 -54.50 18.05
N LYS A 70 -3.84 -54.31 18.56
CA LYS A 70 -2.93 -53.19 18.23
C LYS A 70 -1.49 -53.70 18.14
N PRO A 71 -1.17 -54.52 17.12
CA PRO A 71 0.15 -55.09 16.97
C PRO A 71 1.19 -53.98 16.71
N ASN A 72 2.41 -54.15 17.23
CA ASN A 72 3.53 -53.29 16.84
C ASN A 72 3.96 -53.54 15.38
N PHE A 73 4.78 -52.65 14.83
CA PHE A 73 5.13 -52.69 13.41
C PHE A 73 5.76 -54.02 12.95
N ILE A 74 6.67 -54.65 13.72
CA ILE A 74 7.29 -55.92 13.29
C ILE A 74 6.26 -57.04 13.30
N THR A 75 5.41 -57.10 14.34
CA THR A 75 4.39 -58.15 14.47
C THR A 75 3.35 -58.04 13.37
N GLN A 76 3.01 -56.82 12.95
CA GLN A 76 2.00 -56.60 11.92
C GLN A 76 2.47 -56.92 10.50
N LEU A 77 3.78 -56.95 10.23
CA LEU A 77 4.34 -57.32 8.90
C LEU A 77 4.05 -58.78 8.50
N GLY A 78 3.84 -59.68 9.46
CA GLY A 78 3.56 -61.09 9.22
C GLY A 78 2.08 -61.46 9.20
N GLN A 79 1.16 -60.49 9.34
CA GLN A 79 -0.28 -60.73 9.37
C GLN A 79 -0.92 -60.69 7.98
N ASP A 80 -1.98 -61.46 7.76
CA ASP A 80 -2.71 -61.53 6.49
C ASP A 80 -3.72 -60.39 6.33
N ASN A 81 -3.22 -59.16 6.20
CA ASN A 81 -3.99 -57.92 6.06
C ASN A 81 -3.82 -57.29 4.66
N TRP A 82 -3.68 -58.13 3.64
CA TRP A 82 -3.43 -57.72 2.26
C TRP A 82 -4.41 -56.69 1.68
N PRO A 83 -5.74 -56.77 1.93
CA PRO A 83 -6.68 -55.75 1.46
C PRO A 83 -6.33 -54.34 1.95
N SER A 84 -6.06 -54.17 3.25
CA SER A 84 -5.62 -52.89 3.84
C SER A 84 -4.25 -52.46 3.34
N THR A 85 -3.33 -53.41 3.14
CA THR A 85 -2.00 -53.13 2.56
C THR A 85 -2.12 -52.59 1.13
N LEU A 86 -3.02 -53.14 0.32
CA LEU A 86 -3.27 -52.64 -1.04
C LEU A 86 -3.87 -51.23 -1.05
N PHE A 87 -4.74 -50.87 -0.09
CA PHE A 87 -5.23 -49.50 0.08
C PHE A 87 -4.12 -48.52 0.50
N ALA A 88 -3.24 -48.92 1.41
CA ALA A 88 -2.08 -48.10 1.78
C ALA A 88 -1.14 -47.90 0.58
N MET A 89 -0.87 -48.97 -0.18
CA MET A 89 -0.02 -48.91 -1.37
C MET A 89 -0.64 -48.05 -2.48
N SER A 90 -1.96 -48.15 -2.71
CA SER A 90 -2.64 -47.35 -3.73
C SER A 90 -2.61 -45.86 -3.39
N GLY A 91 -2.78 -45.50 -2.11
CA GLY A 91 -2.57 -44.14 -1.62
C GLY A 91 -1.17 -43.61 -1.93
N GLY A 92 -0.14 -44.44 -1.72
CA GLY A 92 1.24 -44.04 -2.01
C GLY A 92 1.53 -43.87 -3.51
N ILE A 93 0.94 -44.71 -4.36
CA ILE A 93 1.06 -44.57 -5.82
C ILE A 93 0.50 -43.23 -6.26
N VAL A 94 -0.72 -42.88 -5.84
CA VAL A 94 -1.35 -41.62 -6.26
C VAL A 94 -0.63 -40.41 -5.68
N LEU A 95 -0.15 -40.43 -4.43
CA LEU A 95 0.65 -39.33 -3.89
C LEU A 95 1.95 -39.13 -4.69
N SER A 96 2.65 -40.21 -5.03
CA SER A 96 3.90 -40.13 -5.80
C SER A 96 3.69 -39.62 -7.23
N LEU A 97 2.59 -40.02 -7.88
CA LEU A 97 2.21 -39.45 -9.18
C LEU A 97 1.89 -37.96 -9.07
N GLY A 98 1.13 -37.57 -8.03
CA GLY A 98 0.82 -36.17 -7.77
C GLY A 98 2.07 -35.31 -7.53
N ASN A 99 2.96 -35.74 -6.63
CA ASN A 99 4.19 -35.02 -6.29
C ASN A 99 5.16 -34.93 -7.48
N LEU A 100 5.24 -35.96 -8.31
CA LEU A 100 6.04 -35.94 -9.53
C LEU A 100 5.44 -34.97 -10.54
N SER A 101 4.12 -35.02 -10.76
CA SER A 101 3.41 -34.11 -11.66
C SER A 101 3.52 -32.65 -11.23
N THR A 102 3.41 -32.32 -9.94
CA THR A 102 3.57 -30.93 -9.47
C THR A 102 4.97 -30.39 -9.71
N GLN A 103 6.01 -31.22 -9.56
CA GLN A 103 7.40 -30.83 -9.87
C GLN A 103 7.56 -30.30 -11.29
N TYR A 104 6.92 -30.95 -12.27
CA TYR A 104 6.91 -30.48 -13.66
C TYR A 104 5.95 -29.31 -13.86
N ALA A 105 4.80 -29.29 -13.20
CA ALA A 105 3.81 -28.22 -13.31
C ALA A 105 4.33 -26.84 -12.83
N TRP A 106 5.16 -26.81 -11.77
CA TRP A 106 5.77 -25.57 -11.27
C TRP A 106 6.59 -24.83 -12.33
N ALA A 107 7.13 -25.55 -13.31
CA ALA A 107 7.85 -24.94 -14.42
C ALA A 107 6.93 -24.17 -15.36
N TYR A 108 5.72 -24.67 -15.62
CA TYR A 108 4.76 -24.12 -16.60
C TYR A 108 3.86 -23.03 -16.04
N VAL A 109 3.25 -23.27 -14.88
CA VAL A 109 2.24 -22.37 -14.31
C VAL A 109 2.68 -21.73 -13.00
N GLY A 110 3.88 -22.07 -12.52
CA GLY A 110 4.43 -21.54 -11.27
C GLY A 110 3.92 -22.26 -10.03
N LEU A 111 4.68 -22.12 -8.94
CA LEU A 111 4.37 -22.70 -7.62
C LEU A 111 2.99 -22.24 -7.12
N SER A 112 2.68 -20.95 -7.23
CA SER A 112 1.42 -20.39 -6.71
C SER A 112 0.17 -20.98 -7.35
N VAL A 113 0.12 -21.08 -8.69
CA VAL A 113 -1.07 -21.62 -9.39
C VAL A 113 -1.19 -23.12 -9.16
N THR A 114 -0.05 -23.84 -9.22
CA THR A 114 -0.02 -25.30 -9.01
C THR A 114 -0.54 -25.67 -7.62
N GLU A 115 0.00 -25.05 -6.57
CA GLU A 115 -0.37 -25.38 -5.20
C GLU A 115 -1.82 -24.99 -4.89
N VAL A 116 -2.31 -23.86 -5.41
CA VAL A 116 -3.68 -23.41 -5.19
C VAL A 116 -4.70 -24.37 -5.79
N ILE A 117 -4.52 -24.76 -7.06
CA ILE A 117 -5.49 -25.62 -7.75
C ILE A 117 -5.46 -27.03 -7.15
N THR A 118 -4.28 -27.60 -6.95
CA THR A 118 -4.14 -28.95 -6.37
C THR A 118 -4.70 -29.01 -4.95
N SER A 119 -4.42 -28.01 -4.12
CA SER A 119 -4.98 -27.87 -2.77
C SER A 119 -6.50 -27.75 -2.77
N SER A 120 -7.07 -26.98 -3.70
CA SER A 120 -8.54 -26.80 -3.80
C SER A 120 -9.25 -28.10 -4.13
N ILE A 121 -8.71 -28.86 -5.08
CA ILE A 121 -9.25 -30.17 -5.45
C ILE A 121 -9.12 -31.13 -4.27
N THR A 122 -8.01 -31.07 -3.53
CA THR A 122 -7.76 -31.91 -2.35
C THR A 122 -8.71 -31.59 -1.20
N VAL A 123 -8.95 -30.31 -0.87
CA VAL A 123 -9.93 -29.94 0.18
C VAL A 123 -11.33 -30.37 -0.24
N VAL A 124 -11.76 -30.02 -1.45
CA VAL A 124 -13.15 -30.27 -1.86
C VAL A 124 -13.45 -31.76 -1.96
N ILE A 125 -12.58 -32.55 -2.59
CA ILE A 125 -12.82 -33.97 -2.81
C ILE A 125 -12.33 -34.79 -1.61
N GLY A 126 -11.09 -34.59 -1.16
CA GLY A 126 -10.46 -35.37 -0.10
C GLY A 126 -11.15 -35.21 1.26
N THR A 127 -11.39 -33.96 1.71
CA THR A 127 -12.12 -33.73 2.97
C THR A 127 -13.56 -34.26 2.91
N THR A 128 -14.24 -34.13 1.77
CA THR A 128 -15.60 -34.66 1.62
C THR A 128 -15.63 -36.17 1.69
N LEU A 129 -14.74 -36.87 0.99
CA LEU A 129 -14.65 -38.33 1.04
C LEU A 129 -14.28 -38.81 2.46
N ASN A 130 -13.26 -38.21 3.07
CA ASN A 130 -12.85 -38.57 4.44
C ASN A 130 -13.91 -38.25 5.48
N TYR A 131 -14.71 -37.19 5.31
CA TYR A 131 -15.81 -36.89 6.23
C TYR A 131 -16.84 -38.02 6.30
N PHE A 132 -17.12 -38.68 5.16
CA PHE A 132 -18.01 -39.83 5.12
C PHE A 132 -17.33 -41.13 5.54
N LEU A 133 -16.04 -41.30 5.26
CA LEU A 133 -15.26 -42.47 5.69
C LEU A 133 -14.99 -42.45 7.20
N ASP A 134 -14.89 -41.28 7.84
CA ASP A 134 -14.69 -41.14 9.28
C ASP A 134 -16.03 -41.11 10.07
N ASP A 135 -17.10 -41.70 9.54
CA ASP A 135 -18.43 -41.74 10.18
C ASP A 135 -18.96 -40.36 10.63
N ARG A 136 -18.57 -39.28 9.92
CA ARG A 136 -18.95 -37.89 10.24
C ARG A 136 -18.48 -37.44 11.62
N ILE A 137 -17.30 -37.89 12.06
CA ILE A 137 -16.71 -37.55 13.36
C ILE A 137 -16.52 -36.03 13.56
N ASN A 138 -16.22 -35.29 12.49
CA ASN A 138 -16.07 -33.84 12.53
C ASN A 138 -17.44 -33.14 12.36
N ARG A 139 -17.63 -31.94 12.92
CA ARG A 139 -18.90 -31.21 12.75
C ARG A 139 -18.98 -30.58 11.36
N ALA A 140 -19.98 -30.95 10.56
CA ALA A 140 -20.22 -30.39 9.22
C ALA A 140 -20.30 -28.85 9.22
N GLU A 141 -20.97 -28.28 10.23
CA GLU A 141 -21.17 -26.84 10.43
C GLU A 141 -19.87 -26.05 10.63
N ILE A 142 -18.76 -26.73 10.95
CA ILE A 142 -17.45 -26.11 11.15
C ILE A 142 -16.53 -26.48 9.98
N LEU A 143 -16.54 -27.76 9.57
CA LEU A 143 -15.65 -28.29 8.55
C LEU A 143 -15.91 -27.68 7.16
N PHE A 144 -17.16 -27.69 6.68
CA PHE A 144 -17.48 -27.23 5.33
C PHE A 144 -17.49 -25.70 5.19
N PRO A 145 -17.93 -24.91 6.19
CA PRO A 145 -17.70 -23.47 6.17
C PRO A 145 -16.21 -23.10 6.21
N GLY A 146 -15.38 -23.85 6.96
CA GLY A 146 -13.93 -23.71 6.89
C GLY A 146 -13.37 -23.97 5.49
N ALA A 147 -13.84 -25.03 4.82
CA ALA A 147 -13.50 -25.34 3.42
C ALA A 147 -14.01 -24.26 2.43
N ALA A 148 -15.17 -23.67 2.67
CA ALA A 148 -15.70 -22.57 1.85
C ALA A 148 -14.88 -21.28 2.01
N CYS A 149 -14.51 -20.92 3.24
CA CYS A 149 -13.58 -19.81 3.51
C CYS A 149 -12.22 -20.03 2.82
N PHE A 150 -11.75 -21.27 2.77
CA PHE A 150 -10.54 -21.64 2.03
C PHE A 150 -10.67 -21.40 0.52
N LEU A 151 -11.79 -21.80 -0.10
CA LEU A 151 -12.04 -21.55 -1.54
C LEU A 151 -12.07 -20.04 -1.86
N VAL A 152 -12.60 -19.21 -0.96
CA VAL A 152 -12.56 -17.74 -1.10
C VAL A 152 -11.12 -17.22 -1.06
N ALA A 153 -10.31 -17.70 -0.10
CA ALA A 153 -8.90 -17.32 0.01
C ALA A 153 -8.08 -17.71 -1.24
N VAL A 154 -8.43 -18.84 -1.86
CA VAL A 154 -7.87 -19.31 -3.14
C VAL A 154 -8.20 -18.36 -4.30
N CYS A 155 -9.46 -17.93 -4.41
CA CYS A 155 -9.88 -16.98 -5.45
C CYS A 155 -9.14 -15.64 -5.32
N LEU A 156 -8.96 -15.17 -4.08
CA LEU A 156 -8.19 -13.95 -3.78
C LEU A 156 -6.70 -14.12 -4.10
N GLY A 157 -6.09 -15.26 -3.72
CA GLY A 157 -4.69 -15.55 -4.06
C GLY A 157 -4.41 -15.66 -5.56
N SER A 158 -5.36 -16.22 -6.32
CA SER A 158 -5.27 -16.31 -7.79
C SER A 158 -5.35 -14.93 -8.46
N ALA A 159 -6.19 -14.03 -7.94
CA ALA A 159 -6.28 -12.65 -8.43
C ALA A 159 -4.97 -11.88 -8.21
N VAL A 160 -4.32 -12.07 -7.05
CA VAL A 160 -3.00 -11.49 -6.75
C VAL A 160 -1.92 -12.04 -7.70
N HIS A 161 -1.95 -13.34 -8.03
CA HIS A 161 -1.01 -13.92 -8.99
C HIS A 161 -1.19 -13.37 -10.40
N SER A 162 -2.44 -13.24 -10.87
CA SER A 162 -2.76 -12.63 -12.17
C SER A 162 -2.27 -11.17 -12.25
N SER A 163 -2.41 -10.41 -11.15
CA SER A 163 -1.87 -9.04 -11.04
C SER A 163 -0.34 -9.00 -11.13
N ASN A 164 0.35 -9.91 -10.43
CA ASN A 164 1.82 -10.02 -10.50
C ASN A 164 2.33 -10.45 -11.88
N ALA A 165 1.59 -11.31 -12.58
CA ALA A 165 1.92 -11.72 -13.95
C ALA A 165 1.78 -10.56 -14.95
N ALA A 166 0.74 -9.73 -14.80
CA ALA A 166 0.59 -8.50 -15.58
C ALA A 166 1.71 -7.49 -15.31
N ASP A 167 2.12 -7.35 -14.04
CA ASP A 167 3.26 -6.50 -13.64
C ASP A 167 4.59 -6.99 -14.25
N ASN A 168 4.86 -8.29 -14.20
CA ASN A 168 6.05 -8.89 -14.82
C ASN A 168 6.06 -8.72 -16.34
N THR A 169 4.90 -8.84 -17.00
CA THR A 169 4.76 -8.62 -18.45
C THR A 169 5.09 -7.17 -18.80
N LYS A 170 4.63 -6.22 -18.00
CA LYS A 170 4.92 -4.79 -18.14
C LYS A 170 6.42 -4.51 -17.94
N LYS A 171 7.04 -5.09 -16.91
CA LYS A 171 8.50 -4.99 -16.66
C LYS A 171 9.35 -5.54 -17.80
N LEU A 172 8.96 -6.69 -18.38
CA LEU A 172 9.67 -7.29 -19.52
C LEU A 172 9.48 -6.49 -20.81
N SER A 173 8.27 -5.95 -21.06
CA SER A 173 8.01 -5.09 -22.22
C SER A 173 8.85 -3.80 -22.22
N GLY A 174 9.06 -3.19 -21.04
CA GLY A 174 9.90 -2.00 -20.89
C GLY A 174 11.41 -2.26 -21.00
N SER A 175 11.85 -3.51 -20.89
CA SER A 175 13.26 -3.91 -21.09
C SER A 175 13.56 -4.24 -22.56
N SER A 176 12.58 -4.76 -23.31
CA SER A 176 12.73 -5.05 -24.74
C SER A 176 12.99 -3.82 -25.62
N SER A 177 12.53 -2.63 -25.18
CA SER A 177 12.83 -1.34 -25.80
C SER A 177 14.27 -0.86 -25.57
N ASN A 178 14.99 -1.42 -24.59
CA ASN A 178 16.40 -1.10 -24.33
C ASN A 178 17.38 -2.10 -25.00
N TYR A 179 16.91 -3.30 -25.38
CA TYR A 179 17.76 -4.30 -26.06
C TYR A 179 17.73 -4.22 -27.59
N THR A 180 16.76 -3.51 -28.18
CA THR A 180 16.73 -3.24 -29.63
C THR A 180 17.58 -2.03 -30.06
N SER A 181 18.22 -1.35 -29.12
CA SER A 181 19.04 -0.14 -29.35
C SER A 181 20.56 -0.37 -29.31
N LYS A 182 21.04 -1.62 -29.11
CA LYS A 182 22.48 -1.90 -28.99
C LYS A 182 23.15 -2.76 -30.06
N THR A 183 22.45 -3.12 -31.13
CA THR A 183 23.09 -3.74 -32.31
C THR A 183 22.39 -3.32 -33.60
N CYS A 184 22.67 -2.09 -34.05
CA CYS A 184 22.50 -1.66 -35.43
C CYS A 184 23.53 -0.57 -35.75
N ASN A 185 24.82 -0.90 -35.62
CA ASN A 185 25.86 -0.26 -36.42
C ASN A 185 26.30 -1.28 -37.46
N SER A 186 25.62 -1.28 -38.60
CA SER A 186 26.07 -1.96 -39.81
C SER A 186 26.68 -0.92 -40.76
N ARG A 187 28.00 -0.73 -40.62
CA ARG A 187 28.89 -0.61 -41.77
C ARG A 187 30.02 -1.61 -41.50
N ASP A 188 29.83 -2.82 -41.99
CA ASP A 188 30.80 -3.44 -42.88
C ASP A 188 30.12 -4.57 -43.64
N GLN A 189 30.35 -4.55 -44.94
CA GLN A 189 29.95 -5.56 -45.91
C GLN A 189 30.82 -6.81 -45.75
N GLU A 190 30.29 -7.89 -46.33
CA GLU A 190 30.97 -9.07 -46.88
C GLU A 190 30.98 -10.39 -46.11
N ALA A 191 30.64 -11.41 -46.92
CA ALA A 191 30.82 -12.85 -46.77
C ALA A 191 29.89 -13.55 -45.76
N SER A 192 29.25 -14.68 -46.04
CA SER A 192 29.09 -15.53 -47.23
C SER A 192 28.25 -16.72 -46.73
N LYS A 193 27.25 -17.13 -47.53
CA LYS A 193 26.73 -18.49 -47.71
C LYS A 193 27.25 -19.61 -46.77
N ASN A 194 26.33 -20.32 -46.11
CA ASN A 194 25.99 -21.74 -46.34
C ASN A 194 25.21 -22.32 -45.15
N LEU A 195 23.97 -22.75 -45.39
CA LEU A 195 23.38 -23.89 -44.68
C LEU A 195 24.05 -25.18 -45.18
N PRO A 196 24.15 -26.21 -44.33
CA PRO A 196 23.31 -27.38 -44.62
C PRO A 196 22.66 -28.04 -43.39
N ASP A 197 21.84 -29.01 -43.76
CA ASP A 197 20.74 -29.70 -43.10
C ASP A 197 21.17 -30.85 -42.14
N LYS A 198 20.23 -31.20 -41.25
CA LYS A 198 19.87 -32.51 -40.63
C LYS A 198 20.87 -33.52 -40.02
N ASP A 199 20.40 -33.97 -38.84
CA ASP A 199 20.37 -35.33 -38.27
C ASP A 199 21.64 -36.04 -37.73
N GLU A 200 21.44 -36.59 -36.52
CA GLU A 200 22.08 -37.74 -35.84
C GLU A 200 22.99 -37.53 -34.60
N PRO A 201 22.93 -38.48 -33.63
CA PRO A 201 22.99 -38.22 -32.20
C PRO A 201 24.40 -38.43 -31.62
N LYS A 202 24.74 -37.71 -30.54
CA LYS A 202 25.90 -38.05 -29.71
C LYS A 202 25.57 -38.01 -28.23
N ASP A 203 25.70 -39.18 -27.60
CA ASP A 203 25.74 -39.38 -26.17
C ASP A 203 27.08 -38.91 -25.57
N LEU A 204 26.94 -38.25 -24.41
CA LEU A 204 27.71 -38.27 -23.15
C LEU A 204 29.26 -38.21 -23.09
N GLU A 205 29.67 -37.42 -22.08
CA GLU A 205 30.99 -37.36 -21.42
C GLU A 205 32.05 -36.47 -22.09
N ASP A 206 31.95 -35.15 -21.91
CA ASP A 206 33.06 -34.39 -21.32
C ASP A 206 32.59 -33.05 -20.73
N GLY A 207 33.06 -32.76 -19.52
CA GLY A 207 32.84 -31.50 -18.84
C GLY A 207 33.91 -30.49 -19.27
N GLY A 208 33.58 -29.63 -20.23
CA GLY A 208 34.43 -28.52 -20.66
C GLY A 208 33.69 -27.19 -20.58
N LEU A 209 34.09 -26.32 -19.65
CA LEU A 209 33.68 -24.92 -19.59
C LEU A 209 33.83 -24.24 -20.96
N VAL A 210 32.75 -23.69 -21.50
CA VAL A 210 32.86 -22.57 -22.45
C VAL A 210 33.00 -21.30 -21.63
N SER A 211 34.25 -20.88 -21.47
CA SER A 211 34.65 -19.56 -21.01
C SER A 211 34.18 -18.51 -22.02
N GLY A 212 33.21 -17.68 -21.64
CA GLY A 212 32.75 -16.53 -22.42
C GLY A 212 32.34 -15.39 -21.49
N SER A 213 33.19 -14.36 -21.43
CA SER A 213 32.96 -13.03 -20.85
C SER A 213 32.66 -12.97 -19.33
N LYS A 214 33.69 -12.63 -18.55
CA LYS A 214 33.54 -11.99 -17.24
C LYS A 214 32.88 -10.61 -17.44
N ILE A 215 31.56 -10.58 -17.47
CA ILE A 215 30.80 -9.38 -17.11
C ILE A 215 30.73 -9.41 -15.58
N ASN A 216 31.37 -8.43 -14.93
CA ASN A 216 31.11 -8.12 -13.52
C ASN A 216 29.62 -7.79 -13.41
N THR A 217 28.81 -8.81 -13.12
CA THR A 217 27.38 -8.70 -12.93
C THR A 217 27.18 -8.46 -11.45
N GLU A 218 26.91 -7.21 -11.07
CA GLU A 218 26.17 -6.95 -9.84
C GLU A 218 24.93 -7.86 -9.86
N LYS A 219 24.66 -8.58 -8.76
CA LYS A 219 23.47 -9.44 -8.64
C LYS A 219 22.26 -8.56 -8.94
N ALA A 220 21.56 -8.82 -10.05
CA ALA A 220 20.39 -8.05 -10.44
C ALA A 220 19.37 -8.07 -9.29
N LYS A 221 18.84 -6.90 -8.92
CA LYS A 221 17.92 -6.77 -7.79
C LYS A 221 16.65 -7.58 -8.06
N VAL A 222 16.22 -8.37 -7.08
CA VAL A 222 15.01 -9.20 -7.17
C VAL A 222 13.82 -8.35 -7.61
N GLY A 223 13.06 -8.84 -8.60
CA GLY A 223 11.89 -8.13 -9.15
C GLY A 223 12.17 -7.17 -10.31
N THR A 224 13.42 -7.06 -10.78
CA THR A 224 13.79 -6.33 -12.01
C THR A 224 13.70 -7.22 -13.26
N ALA A 225 13.62 -6.61 -14.44
CA ALA A 225 13.63 -7.35 -15.71
C ALA A 225 14.95 -8.13 -15.91
N GLU A 226 16.09 -7.53 -15.55
CA GLU A 226 17.41 -8.17 -15.59
C GLU A 226 17.48 -9.39 -14.66
N PHE A 227 16.86 -9.32 -13.47
CA PHE A 227 16.76 -10.46 -12.56
C PHE A 227 15.90 -11.58 -13.16
N LEU A 228 14.76 -11.25 -13.78
CA LEU A 228 13.89 -12.22 -14.45
C LEU A 228 14.61 -12.90 -15.62
N ILE A 229 15.38 -12.16 -16.43
CA ILE A 229 16.17 -12.69 -17.54
C ILE A 229 17.33 -13.57 -17.03
N GLN A 230 18.04 -13.14 -15.99
CA GLN A 230 19.10 -13.94 -15.36
C GLN A 230 18.56 -15.23 -14.71
N LEU A 231 17.36 -15.17 -14.14
CA LEU A 231 16.69 -16.31 -13.55
C LEU A 231 16.30 -17.30 -14.64
N GLU A 232 15.64 -16.86 -15.71
CA GLU A 232 15.19 -17.71 -16.82
C GLU A 232 16.36 -18.44 -17.49
N ASN A 233 17.51 -17.76 -17.68
CA ASN A 233 18.71 -18.39 -18.23
C ASN A 233 19.34 -19.48 -17.35
N LYS A 234 19.03 -19.52 -16.04
CA LYS A 234 19.55 -20.50 -15.08
C LYS A 234 18.63 -21.69 -14.82
N ARG A 235 17.37 -21.64 -15.28
CA ARG A 235 16.38 -22.68 -15.02
C ARG A 235 16.74 -24.00 -15.69
N SER A 236 16.29 -25.09 -15.08
CA SER A 236 16.49 -26.44 -15.59
C SER A 236 15.60 -26.75 -16.79
N ILE A 237 14.40 -26.15 -16.82
CA ILE A 237 13.43 -26.23 -17.92
C ILE A 237 13.46 -24.88 -18.66
N LYS A 238 13.84 -24.88 -19.94
CA LYS A 238 14.00 -23.68 -20.77
C LYS A 238 12.75 -23.43 -21.62
N PHE A 239 12.26 -22.19 -21.66
CA PHE A 239 11.19 -21.77 -22.57
C PHE A 239 11.73 -20.99 -23.78
N GLU A 240 11.20 -21.27 -24.97
CA GLU A 240 11.40 -20.41 -26.16
C GLU A 240 10.57 -19.12 -26.00
N LEU A 241 11.08 -18.14 -25.24
CA LEU A 241 10.47 -16.81 -25.12
C LEU A 241 10.98 -15.79 -26.16
N PHE A 242 11.90 -16.20 -27.05
CA PHE A 242 12.59 -15.31 -27.99
C PHE A 242 12.47 -15.81 -29.44
N ASN A 243 11.36 -15.49 -30.11
CA ASN A 243 11.31 -15.35 -31.57
C ASN A 243 10.08 -14.50 -31.96
N ILE A 244 10.27 -13.20 -32.21
CA ILE A 244 9.25 -12.30 -32.74
C ILE A 244 9.51 -12.08 -34.24
N PRO A 245 8.60 -12.48 -35.16
CA PRO A 245 8.61 -12.02 -36.55
C PRO A 245 7.92 -10.64 -36.70
N LYS A 246 8.37 -9.86 -37.70
CA LYS A 246 8.00 -8.47 -38.06
C LYS A 246 6.49 -8.21 -38.34
N PRO A 247 6.05 -6.92 -38.32
CA PRO A 247 4.65 -6.54 -38.09
C PRO A 247 3.80 -6.43 -39.36
N MET A 248 2.51 -6.75 -39.25
CA MET A 248 1.44 -6.24 -40.12
C MET A 248 0.17 -5.95 -39.30
N LEU A 249 -0.36 -4.73 -39.47
CA LEU A 249 -1.66 -4.18 -39.01
C LEU A 249 -2.84 -4.84 -39.76
N PRO A 250 -4.13 -4.51 -39.46
CA PRO A 250 -4.89 -4.68 -38.22
C PRO A 250 -6.24 -5.37 -38.49
N GLN A 251 -6.75 -6.24 -37.60
CA GLN A 251 -8.19 -6.58 -37.57
C GLN A 251 -8.54 -7.24 -36.25
N TRP A 252 -9.54 -6.68 -35.56
CA TRP A 252 -10.24 -7.30 -34.44
C TRP A 252 -11.52 -7.93 -35.00
N PRO A 253 -11.79 -9.23 -34.73
CA PRO A 253 -12.33 -9.62 -33.43
C PRO A 253 -11.86 -11.01 -32.95
N ASP A 254 -10.82 -11.08 -32.13
CA ASP A 254 -10.37 -12.33 -31.48
C ASP A 254 -9.83 -12.11 -30.05
N MET A 255 -10.48 -11.25 -29.28
CA MET A 255 -10.11 -10.95 -27.88
C MET A 255 -10.67 -11.98 -26.87
N LEU A 256 -10.75 -13.24 -27.26
CA LEU A 256 -10.94 -14.37 -26.34
C LEU A 256 -9.81 -15.41 -26.41
N PHE A 257 -8.88 -15.28 -27.36
CA PHE A 257 -7.79 -16.27 -27.56
C PHE A 257 -6.37 -15.73 -27.32
N LEU A 258 -6.22 -14.49 -26.86
CA LEU A 258 -4.91 -13.82 -26.73
C LEU A 258 -4.35 -13.74 -25.29
N VAL A 259 -4.64 -14.74 -24.43
CA VAL A 259 -4.05 -14.86 -23.08
C VAL A 259 -3.44 -16.24 -22.80
N ILE A 260 -3.52 -17.23 -23.69
CA ILE A 260 -3.05 -18.58 -23.36
C ILE A 260 -2.15 -19.12 -24.47
N GLY A 261 -0.84 -18.96 -24.29
CA GLY A 261 0.14 -19.69 -25.08
C GLY A 261 -0.08 -21.20 -24.91
N SER A 262 0.09 -21.96 -26.00
CA SER A 262 -0.10 -23.42 -26.10
C SER A 262 0.48 -24.23 -24.92
N ASN A 263 1.57 -23.75 -24.30
CA ASN A 263 2.26 -24.42 -23.19
C ASN A 263 1.56 -24.28 -21.82
N THR A 264 0.73 -23.25 -21.61
CA THR A 264 0.03 -23.03 -20.33
C THR A 264 -1.12 -24.01 -20.13
N PHE A 265 -1.82 -24.38 -21.21
CA PHE A 265 -2.88 -25.41 -21.16
C PHE A 265 -2.33 -26.78 -20.78
N LEU A 266 -1.16 -27.15 -21.33
CA LEU A 266 -0.46 -28.38 -20.94
C LEU A 266 -0.10 -28.35 -19.44
N GLY A 267 0.44 -27.24 -18.96
CA GLY A 267 0.73 -27.03 -17.53
C GLY A 267 -0.50 -27.16 -16.65
N LEU A 268 -1.62 -26.51 -17.00
CA LEU A 268 -2.88 -26.62 -16.26
C LEU A 268 -3.45 -28.05 -16.27
N GLY A 269 -3.29 -28.79 -17.37
CA GLY A 269 -3.65 -30.21 -17.45
C GLY A 269 -2.88 -31.08 -16.44
N ILE A 270 -1.56 -30.87 -16.32
CA ILE A 270 -0.71 -31.58 -15.35
C ILE A 270 -1.13 -31.23 -13.91
N VAL A 271 -1.45 -29.96 -13.63
CA VAL A 271 -1.94 -29.51 -12.31
C VAL A 271 -3.25 -30.18 -11.94
N PHE A 272 -4.21 -30.27 -12.86
CA PHE A 272 -5.49 -30.90 -12.59
C PHE A 272 -5.33 -32.40 -12.30
N PHE A 273 -4.49 -33.08 -13.06
CA PHE A 273 -4.12 -34.49 -12.80
C PHE A 273 -3.49 -34.66 -11.41
N ALA A 274 -2.55 -33.78 -11.05
CA ALA A 274 -1.91 -33.81 -9.73
C ALA A 274 -2.92 -33.57 -8.59
N GLY A 275 -3.88 -32.65 -8.78
CA GLY A 275 -4.91 -32.35 -7.79
C GLY A 275 -5.87 -33.52 -7.55
N ILE A 276 -6.23 -34.26 -8.60
CA ILE A 276 -7.01 -35.51 -8.47
C ILE A 276 -6.20 -36.57 -7.72
N CYS A 277 -4.90 -36.68 -8.02
CA CYS A 277 -4.03 -37.62 -7.30
C CYS A 277 -3.95 -37.27 -5.80
N PHE A 278 -3.83 -35.99 -5.47
CA PHE A 278 -3.78 -35.53 -4.09
C PHE A 278 -5.11 -35.67 -3.34
N SER A 279 -6.25 -35.56 -4.01
CA SER A 279 -7.53 -35.76 -3.33
C SER A 279 -7.84 -37.21 -2.95
N LEU A 280 -7.10 -38.18 -3.51
CA LEU A 280 -7.37 -39.61 -3.35
C LEU A 280 -6.42 -40.33 -2.38
N PHE A 281 -5.23 -39.80 -2.09
CA PHE A 281 -4.26 -40.51 -1.26
C PHE A 281 -4.72 -40.67 0.19
N SER A 282 -5.31 -39.62 0.78
CA SER A 282 -5.74 -39.61 2.17
C SER A 282 -6.97 -40.50 2.41
N PRO A 283 -8.01 -40.48 1.53
CA PRO A 283 -9.09 -41.47 1.59
C PRO A 283 -8.63 -42.93 1.46
N ALA A 284 -7.68 -43.22 0.57
CA ALA A 284 -7.09 -44.56 0.45
C ALA A 284 -6.33 -44.96 1.72
N PHE A 285 -5.60 -44.02 2.33
CA PHE A 285 -4.92 -44.24 3.60
C PHE A 285 -5.89 -44.48 4.75
N ASN A 286 -6.99 -43.73 4.81
CA ASN A 286 -8.06 -43.88 5.78
C ASN A 286 -8.64 -45.31 5.73
N LEU A 287 -9.02 -45.79 4.54
CA LEU A 287 -9.51 -47.15 4.32
C LEU A 287 -8.52 -48.22 4.79
N ALA A 288 -7.22 -48.00 4.61
CA ALA A 288 -6.19 -48.91 5.12
C ALA A 288 -6.14 -48.98 6.65
N THR A 289 -6.38 -47.86 7.33
CA THR A 289 -6.27 -47.75 8.79
C THR A 289 -7.56 -47.92 9.58
N ASN A 290 -8.72 -47.82 8.92
CA ASN A 290 -10.04 -47.90 9.57
C ASN A 290 -10.96 -49.02 9.00
N ASP A 291 -10.59 -49.70 7.90
CA ASP A 291 -11.36 -50.78 7.24
C ASP A 291 -12.88 -50.54 7.15
N GLN A 292 -13.27 -49.32 6.78
CA GLN A 292 -14.66 -48.86 6.72
C GLN A 292 -15.52 -49.58 5.66
N TRP A 293 -14.88 -50.33 4.75
CA TRP A 293 -15.55 -51.18 3.76
C TRP A 293 -15.61 -52.65 4.17
N HIS A 294 -15.17 -53.00 5.38
CA HIS A 294 -15.19 -54.36 5.93
C HIS A 294 -14.57 -55.39 4.99
N THR A 295 -13.40 -55.07 4.46
CA THR A 295 -12.69 -55.90 3.46
C THR A 295 -11.82 -56.98 4.10
N LEU A 296 -11.57 -56.91 5.40
CA LEU A 296 -10.80 -57.89 6.16
C LEU A 296 -11.68 -59.04 6.68
N ASN A 297 -11.07 -60.23 6.77
CA ASN A 297 -11.70 -61.39 7.39
C ASN A 297 -11.91 -61.17 8.91
N GLN A 298 -12.96 -61.78 9.48
CA GLN A 298 -13.26 -61.68 10.91
C GLN A 298 -12.06 -62.09 11.79
N GLY A 299 -11.63 -61.19 12.67
CA GLY A 299 -10.52 -61.40 13.62
C GLY A 299 -9.15 -60.92 13.14
N VAL A 300 -9.02 -60.41 11.91
CA VAL A 300 -7.79 -59.76 11.42
C VAL A 300 -7.82 -58.26 11.75
N PRO A 301 -6.84 -57.70 12.48
CA PRO A 301 -6.81 -56.28 12.77
C PRO A 301 -6.40 -55.46 11.54
N HIS A 302 -7.02 -54.29 11.37
CA HIS A 302 -6.65 -53.31 10.35
C HIS A 302 -5.23 -52.77 10.58
N LEU A 303 -4.64 -52.13 9.55
CA LEU A 303 -3.29 -51.61 9.66
C LEU A 303 -3.21 -50.48 10.69
N VAL A 304 -2.17 -50.51 11.52
CA VAL A 304 -1.83 -49.36 12.35
C VAL A 304 -1.16 -48.31 11.47
N VAL A 305 -1.30 -47.03 11.83
CA VAL A 305 -0.83 -45.89 11.01
C VAL A 305 0.63 -46.02 10.57
N TYR A 306 1.50 -46.56 11.43
CA TYR A 306 2.91 -46.75 11.13
C TYR A 306 3.16 -47.79 10.04
N THR A 307 2.47 -48.93 10.11
CA THR A 307 2.58 -50.00 9.11
C THR A 307 1.94 -49.58 7.79
N ALA A 308 0.79 -48.89 7.85
CA ALA A 308 0.15 -48.29 6.68
C ALA A 308 1.08 -47.27 6.01
N PHE A 309 1.71 -46.37 6.79
CA PHE A 309 2.63 -45.36 6.26
C PHE A 309 3.91 -45.96 5.66
N PHE A 310 4.40 -47.07 6.21
CA PHE A 310 5.51 -47.82 5.64
C PHE A 310 5.19 -48.39 4.26
N TYR A 311 4.06 -49.10 4.11
CA TYR A 311 3.64 -49.65 2.80
C TYR A 311 3.29 -48.56 1.78
N PHE A 312 2.64 -47.49 2.24
CA PHE A 312 2.37 -46.28 1.46
C PHE A 312 3.67 -45.64 0.94
N SER A 313 4.66 -45.42 1.80
CA SER A 313 5.92 -44.79 1.38
C SER A 313 6.78 -45.72 0.53
N SER A 314 6.67 -47.03 0.73
CA SER A 314 7.34 -48.04 -0.09
C SER A 314 6.80 -48.03 -1.52
N SER A 315 5.48 -47.95 -1.71
CA SER A 315 4.90 -47.83 -3.05
C SER A 315 5.22 -46.47 -3.70
N CYS A 316 5.24 -45.38 -2.93
CA CYS A 316 5.70 -44.07 -3.41
C CYS A 316 7.11 -44.15 -4.00
N PHE A 317 8.01 -44.82 -3.28
CA PHE A 317 9.42 -44.99 -3.65
C PHE A 317 9.60 -45.85 -4.90
N ILE A 318 8.89 -46.98 -4.99
CA ILE A 318 8.96 -47.88 -6.16
C ILE A 318 8.50 -47.14 -7.43
N VAL A 319 7.37 -46.44 -7.37
CA VAL A 319 6.86 -45.64 -8.50
C VAL A 319 7.80 -44.48 -8.81
N GLY A 320 8.27 -43.76 -7.78
CA GLY A 320 9.16 -42.62 -7.90
C GLY A 320 10.48 -42.99 -8.60
N ILE A 321 11.12 -44.09 -8.16
CA ILE A 321 12.34 -44.60 -8.80
C ILE A 321 12.06 -45.10 -10.22
N GLY A 322 11.02 -45.91 -10.42
CA GLY A 322 10.73 -46.49 -11.74
C GLY A 322 10.51 -45.43 -12.82
N LEU A 323 9.68 -44.42 -12.52
CA LEU A 323 9.40 -43.33 -13.45
C LEU A 323 10.59 -42.39 -13.63
N ASN A 324 11.33 -42.08 -12.57
CA ASN A 324 12.46 -41.16 -12.70
C ASN A 324 13.69 -41.79 -13.36
N ILE A 325 13.95 -43.09 -13.16
CA ILE A 325 14.96 -43.81 -13.94
C ILE A 325 14.57 -43.80 -15.42
N TYR A 326 13.29 -44.01 -15.74
CA TYR A 326 12.81 -43.86 -17.11
C TYR A 326 13.05 -42.44 -17.65
N PHE A 327 12.75 -41.40 -16.87
CA PHE A 327 12.97 -39.99 -17.25
C PHE A 327 14.44 -39.57 -17.33
N LEU A 328 15.39 -40.30 -16.72
CA LEU A 328 16.82 -40.09 -16.97
C LEU A 328 17.13 -40.29 -18.46
N TYR A 329 16.69 -41.43 -19.01
CA TYR A 329 17.01 -41.86 -20.38
C TYR A 329 16.02 -41.31 -21.43
N LYS A 330 14.75 -41.19 -21.07
CA LYS A 330 13.67 -40.61 -21.89
C LYS A 330 13.06 -39.41 -21.17
N PRO A 331 13.77 -38.28 -21.11
CA PRO A 331 13.27 -37.06 -20.51
C PRO A 331 12.02 -36.57 -21.24
N VAL A 332 11.08 -36.04 -20.48
CA VAL A 332 9.87 -35.38 -20.98
C VAL A 332 10.12 -33.87 -21.08
N LEU A 333 9.31 -33.18 -21.88
CA LEU A 333 9.25 -31.70 -21.90
C LEU A 333 10.57 -31.01 -22.27
N GLY A 334 11.36 -31.61 -23.17
CA GLY A 334 12.57 -30.99 -23.74
C GLY A 334 13.79 -30.95 -22.80
N LEU A 335 13.74 -31.65 -21.66
CA LEU A 335 14.87 -31.77 -20.74
C LEU A 335 16.04 -32.55 -21.37
N PRO A 336 17.30 -32.23 -21.02
CA PRO A 336 18.46 -32.96 -21.53
C PRO A 336 18.45 -34.39 -21.01
N ARG A 337 18.86 -35.34 -21.88
CA ARG A 337 19.08 -36.73 -21.48
C ARG A 337 20.18 -36.80 -20.43
N SER A 338 19.97 -37.66 -19.44
CA SER A 338 20.95 -37.97 -18.40
C SER A 338 21.17 -39.48 -18.32
N SER A 339 22.12 -39.91 -17.50
CA SER A 339 22.40 -41.32 -17.25
C SER A 339 22.47 -41.57 -15.75
N PHE A 340 22.35 -42.84 -15.36
CA PHE A 340 22.52 -43.22 -13.95
C PHE A 340 23.89 -42.82 -13.40
N THR A 341 24.95 -42.94 -14.22
CA THR A 341 26.30 -42.48 -13.88
C THR A 341 26.37 -40.96 -13.67
N ALA A 342 25.69 -40.18 -14.52
CA ALA A 342 25.62 -38.73 -14.37
C ALA A 342 24.86 -38.32 -13.09
N TYR A 343 23.76 -39.01 -12.76
CA TYR A 343 23.04 -38.83 -11.50
C TYR A 343 23.92 -39.09 -10.27
N LEU A 344 24.73 -40.16 -10.29
CA LEU A 344 25.65 -40.46 -9.18
C LEU A 344 26.72 -39.37 -9.01
N LYS A 345 27.23 -38.80 -10.11
CA LYS A 345 28.23 -37.72 -10.11
C LYS A 345 27.62 -36.35 -9.74
N ASP A 346 26.30 -36.16 -9.84
CA ASP A 346 25.64 -34.87 -9.61
C ASP A 346 25.37 -34.56 -8.12
N TRP A 347 26.33 -33.91 -7.49
CA TRP A 347 26.25 -33.47 -6.08
C TRP A 347 25.72 -32.03 -5.89
N LYS A 348 25.57 -31.26 -6.96
CA LYS A 348 25.27 -29.82 -6.87
C LYS A 348 23.81 -29.62 -6.49
N GLY A 349 23.56 -29.29 -5.22
CA GLY A 349 22.21 -29.10 -4.67
C GLY A 349 21.54 -30.38 -4.15
N ARG A 350 22.23 -31.53 -4.17
CA ARG A 350 21.71 -32.82 -3.70
C ARG A 350 21.20 -32.82 -2.26
N HIS A 351 21.90 -32.12 -1.36
CA HIS A 351 21.52 -31.99 0.05
C HIS A 351 20.14 -31.34 0.24
N TRP A 352 19.76 -30.38 -0.61
CA TRP A 352 18.44 -29.76 -0.58
C TRP A 352 17.35 -30.72 -1.07
N ALA A 353 17.65 -31.55 -2.08
CA ALA A 353 16.70 -32.55 -2.58
C ALA A 353 16.43 -33.64 -1.52
N LEU A 354 17.51 -34.10 -0.85
CA LEU A 354 17.43 -35.03 0.27
C LEU A 354 16.62 -34.42 1.45
N LEU A 355 16.85 -33.14 1.77
CA LEU A 355 16.08 -32.44 2.80
C LEU A 355 14.59 -32.33 2.44
N ALA A 356 14.26 -32.01 1.19
CA ALA A 356 12.88 -31.94 0.74
C ALA A 356 12.13 -33.27 0.92
N GLY A 357 12.80 -34.40 0.63
CA GLY A 357 12.22 -35.71 0.86
C GLY A 357 12.01 -36.04 2.35
N LEU A 358 12.96 -35.67 3.21
CA LEU A 358 12.78 -35.81 4.67
C LEU A 358 11.61 -34.98 5.18
N LEU A 359 11.51 -33.72 4.74
CA LEU A 359 10.43 -32.81 5.14
C LEU A 359 9.07 -33.38 4.71
N CYS A 360 8.94 -33.84 3.46
CA CYS A 360 7.69 -34.44 3.01
C CYS A 360 7.35 -35.72 3.77
N GLY A 361 8.33 -36.60 4.01
CA GLY A 361 8.11 -37.86 4.71
C GLY A 361 7.70 -37.68 6.18
N PHE A 362 8.38 -36.81 6.92
CA PHE A 362 7.95 -36.49 8.29
C PHE A 362 6.61 -35.74 8.32
N GLY A 363 6.40 -34.84 7.35
CA GLY A 363 5.14 -34.11 7.21
C GLY A 363 3.94 -35.04 7.03
N ASN A 364 4.01 -35.96 6.07
CA ASN A 364 2.95 -36.95 5.82
C ASN A 364 2.78 -37.89 7.01
N GLY A 365 3.89 -38.33 7.63
CA GLY A 365 3.82 -39.14 8.85
C GLY A 365 3.05 -38.46 9.98
N PHE A 366 3.35 -37.19 10.26
CA PHE A 366 2.66 -36.40 11.28
C PHE A 366 1.20 -36.12 10.93
N GLN A 367 0.90 -35.90 9.65
CA GLN A 367 -0.47 -35.76 9.16
C GLN A 367 -1.29 -37.01 9.46
N PHE A 368 -0.78 -38.20 9.10
CA PHE A 368 -1.53 -39.44 9.32
C PHE A 368 -1.68 -39.77 10.80
N MET A 369 -0.66 -39.51 11.62
CA MET A 369 -0.76 -39.65 13.07
C MET A 369 -1.77 -38.69 13.69
N GLY A 370 -1.80 -37.42 13.23
CA GLY A 370 -2.80 -36.44 13.64
C GLY A 370 -4.21 -36.80 13.17
N GLY A 371 -4.35 -37.31 11.94
CA GLY A 371 -5.61 -37.75 11.35
C GLY A 371 -6.24 -38.93 12.09
N GLN A 372 -5.44 -39.91 12.51
CA GLN A 372 -5.94 -41.01 13.34
C GLN A 372 -6.58 -40.53 14.66
N ALA A 373 -6.09 -39.43 15.23
CA ALA A 373 -6.58 -38.87 16.49
C ALA A 373 -7.70 -37.84 16.31
N ALA A 374 -7.69 -37.06 15.23
CA ALA A 374 -8.58 -35.91 15.01
C ALA A 374 -9.62 -36.10 13.89
N GLY A 375 -9.54 -37.20 13.13
CA GLY A 375 -10.23 -37.42 11.86
C GLY A 375 -9.35 -37.01 10.67
N TYR A 376 -9.30 -37.85 9.64
CA TYR A 376 -8.54 -37.59 8.41
C TYR A 376 -9.15 -36.42 7.62
N ALA A 377 -10.46 -36.19 7.72
CA ALA A 377 -11.10 -35.02 7.11
C ALA A 377 -10.56 -33.70 7.67
N ALA A 378 -10.38 -33.62 8.99
CA ALA A 378 -9.79 -32.46 9.65
C ALA A 378 -8.29 -32.33 9.33
N ALA A 379 -7.54 -33.44 9.29
CA ALA A 379 -6.12 -33.43 8.95
C ALA A 379 -5.86 -32.89 7.52
N ASP A 380 -6.67 -33.31 6.54
CA ASP A 380 -6.59 -32.82 5.15
C ASP A 380 -6.93 -31.33 5.05
N SER A 381 -7.95 -30.88 5.79
CA SER A 381 -8.35 -29.47 5.82
C SER A 381 -7.27 -28.57 6.43
N VAL A 382 -6.58 -29.06 7.46
CA VAL A 382 -5.53 -28.31 8.16
C VAL A 382 -4.31 -28.16 7.27
N GLN A 383 -3.81 -29.24 6.66
CA GLN A 383 -2.62 -29.31 5.80
C GLN A 383 -2.52 -28.17 4.77
N ILE A 384 -3.67 -27.74 4.27
CA ILE A 384 -3.81 -26.87 3.11
C ILE A 384 -3.88 -25.38 3.50
N ALA A 385 -4.10 -25.07 4.79
CA ALA A 385 -4.13 -23.70 5.30
C ALA A 385 -2.74 -23.01 5.31
N PHE A 386 -1.64 -23.75 5.44
CA PHE A 386 -0.28 -23.19 5.47
C PHE A 386 0.26 -22.87 4.05
N LEU A 387 -0.23 -23.56 3.02
CA LEU A 387 0.05 -23.25 1.60
C LEU A 387 -0.50 -21.87 1.18
N LEU A 388 -1.57 -21.39 1.82
CA LEU A 388 -2.07 -20.01 1.66
C LEU A 388 -1.25 -18.96 2.43
N LEU A 389 -0.69 -19.30 3.60
CA LEU A 389 0.21 -18.42 4.36
C LEU A 389 1.49 -18.12 3.59
N LEU A 390 1.95 -19.06 2.75
CA LEU A 390 3.06 -18.87 1.80
C LEU A 390 2.72 -17.94 0.63
N LEU A 391 1.43 -17.74 0.32
CA LEU A 391 0.95 -16.94 -0.82
C LEU A 391 0.52 -15.52 -0.42
N SER A 392 0.13 -15.29 0.85
CA SER A 392 -0.36 -13.97 1.29
C SER A 392 0.75 -12.96 1.62
N LYS A 393 2.02 -13.39 1.68
CA LYS A 393 3.18 -12.50 1.77
C LYS A 393 4.09 -12.77 0.59
N GLY A 394 4.05 -11.91 -0.43
CA GLY A 394 4.92 -12.01 -1.58
C GLY A 394 6.38 -12.10 -1.14
N ALA A 395 7.00 -13.28 -1.33
CA ALA A 395 8.43 -13.61 -1.34
C ALA A 395 9.39 -13.06 -0.24
N SER A 396 9.04 -12.08 0.58
CA SER A 396 9.99 -11.27 1.35
C SER A 396 10.31 -11.81 2.73
N VAL A 397 9.37 -12.50 3.40
CA VAL A 397 9.64 -13.12 4.71
C VAL A 397 10.50 -14.37 4.55
N LEU A 398 10.30 -15.12 3.46
CA LEU A 398 11.18 -16.24 3.13
C LEU A 398 12.45 -15.80 2.41
N GLU A 399 12.52 -14.71 1.64
CA GLU A 399 13.83 -14.15 1.27
C GLU A 399 14.57 -13.66 2.52
N GLY A 400 13.91 -13.07 3.52
CA GLY A 400 14.56 -12.72 4.79
C GLY A 400 15.05 -13.92 5.61
N VAL A 401 14.27 -15.01 5.67
CA VAL A 401 14.66 -16.25 6.39
C VAL A 401 15.60 -17.13 5.55
N PHE A 402 15.47 -17.17 4.23
CA PHE A 402 16.40 -17.84 3.31
C PHE A 402 17.69 -17.06 3.13
N ASP A 403 17.67 -15.73 3.13
CA ASP A 403 18.88 -14.91 3.19
C ASP A 403 19.50 -15.09 4.57
N LEU A 404 18.75 -15.19 5.68
CA LEU A 404 19.35 -15.54 6.97
C LEU A 404 20.00 -16.94 6.94
N VAL A 405 19.37 -17.94 6.31
CA VAL A 405 19.91 -19.31 6.19
C VAL A 405 21.04 -19.42 5.13
N CYS A 406 21.01 -18.62 4.05
CA CYS A 406 22.04 -18.57 3.02
C CYS A 406 23.23 -17.67 3.40
N TYR A 407 22.99 -16.58 4.15
CA TYR A 407 24.01 -15.69 4.73
C TYR A 407 24.80 -16.40 5.83
N ILE A 408 24.15 -17.30 6.58
CA ILE A 408 24.84 -18.23 7.50
C ILE A 408 25.64 -19.30 6.72
N GLY A 409 25.32 -19.56 5.45
CA GLY A 409 26.00 -20.54 4.58
C GLY A 409 27.13 -19.98 3.71
N GLU A 410 27.19 -18.67 3.45
CA GLU A 410 28.19 -18.05 2.56
C GLU A 410 29.37 -17.37 3.28
N LEU A 411 29.39 -17.29 4.61
CA LEU A 411 30.54 -16.80 5.37
C LEU A 411 31.66 -17.86 5.44
N ARG A 412 32.64 -17.74 4.53
CA ARG A 412 33.94 -18.42 4.62
C ARG A 412 34.65 -17.97 5.91
N GLY A 413 34.55 -18.79 6.94
CA GLY A 413 35.32 -18.67 8.17
C GLY A 413 34.44 -18.98 9.38
N TRP A 414 35.03 -19.51 10.45
CA TRP A 414 34.39 -19.89 11.73
C TRP A 414 33.95 -21.36 11.82
N GLY A 415 34.87 -22.27 11.52
CA GLY A 415 34.83 -23.62 12.09
C GLY A 415 35.23 -23.60 13.56
N CYS A 416 34.30 -23.34 14.48
CA CYS A 416 34.32 -23.86 15.86
C CYS A 416 33.07 -23.46 16.68
N ALA A 417 32.44 -22.32 16.39
CA ALA A 417 31.29 -21.82 17.18
C ALA A 417 29.93 -22.49 16.84
N MET A 418 29.82 -23.13 15.66
CA MET A 418 28.58 -23.77 15.19
C MET A 418 28.28 -25.14 15.84
N ARG A 419 29.24 -25.77 16.53
CA ARG A 419 29.02 -27.07 17.20
C ARG A 419 28.27 -26.93 18.52
N ILE A 420 28.36 -25.76 19.17
CA ILE A 420 27.74 -25.49 20.47
C ILE A 420 26.30 -24.97 20.29
N TRP A 421 26.01 -24.20 19.24
CA TRP A 421 24.65 -23.71 18.97
C TRP A 421 23.69 -24.80 18.43
N ARG A 422 24.19 -25.74 17.61
CA ARG A 422 23.39 -26.87 17.09
C ARG A 422 23.00 -27.89 18.17
N LEU A 423 23.82 -28.04 19.22
CA LEU A 423 23.48 -28.89 20.36
C LEU A 423 22.50 -28.21 21.32
N ASN A 424 22.66 -26.91 21.58
CA ASN A 424 21.80 -26.20 22.54
C ASN A 424 20.35 -25.98 22.03
N LEU A 425 20.14 -25.82 20.73
CA LEU A 425 18.79 -25.72 20.17
C LEU A 425 18.08 -27.10 20.14
N LEU A 426 18.81 -28.17 19.81
CA LEU A 426 18.28 -29.54 19.84
C LEU A 426 18.01 -29.99 21.29
N VAL A 427 18.88 -29.62 22.24
CA VAL A 427 18.70 -29.89 23.68
C VAL A 427 17.61 -29.01 24.29
N MET A 428 17.40 -27.76 23.85
CA MET A 428 16.25 -26.96 24.29
C MET A 428 14.92 -27.51 23.75
N ILE A 429 14.89 -28.01 22.52
CA ILE A 429 13.69 -28.61 21.92
C ILE A 429 13.40 -29.98 22.56
N LEU A 430 14.41 -30.79 22.83
CA LEU A 430 14.25 -32.05 23.59
C LEU A 430 13.93 -31.81 25.07
N ALA A 431 14.49 -30.77 25.71
CA ALA A 431 14.19 -30.43 27.10
C ALA A 431 12.76 -29.90 27.25
N THR A 432 12.26 -29.12 26.29
CA THR A 432 10.85 -28.68 26.29
C THR A 432 9.88 -29.83 25.99
N LEU A 433 10.25 -30.78 25.12
CA LEU A 433 9.48 -32.00 24.85
C LEU A 433 9.54 -33.05 25.98
N LEU A 434 10.59 -33.08 26.80
CA LEU A 434 10.72 -33.98 27.95
C LEU A 434 10.20 -33.36 29.26
N SER A 435 10.10 -32.03 29.36
CA SER A 435 9.55 -31.34 30.54
C SER A 435 8.03 -31.34 30.64
N SER A 436 7.31 -31.78 29.60
CA SER A 436 5.85 -31.93 29.62
C SER A 436 5.36 -33.25 30.24
N GLY A 437 6.27 -34.12 30.70
CA GLY A 437 5.94 -35.43 31.27
C GLY A 437 5.86 -35.54 32.80
N ALA A 438 6.08 -34.48 33.56
CA ALA A 438 6.12 -34.56 35.03
C ALA A 438 5.60 -33.30 35.73
N GLY A 439 4.32 -32.98 35.54
CA GLY A 439 3.61 -31.97 36.33
C GLY A 439 2.36 -32.59 36.95
N LYS A 440 2.31 -32.68 38.28
CA LYS A 440 1.06 -32.98 39.03
C LYS A 440 -0.03 -31.97 38.64
N PRO A 441 -1.31 -32.35 38.68
CA PRO A 441 -2.41 -31.56 38.12
C PRO A 441 -2.66 -30.32 38.99
N SER A 442 -2.18 -29.15 38.56
CA SER A 442 -2.74 -27.87 39.01
C SER A 442 -3.72 -27.39 37.93
N GLY A 443 -5.01 -27.47 38.25
CA GLY A 443 -6.11 -27.25 37.32
C GLY A 443 -6.37 -25.79 36.95
N GLU A 444 -5.46 -25.15 36.23
CA GLU A 444 -5.79 -23.91 35.50
C GLU A 444 -5.25 -23.94 34.06
N GLN A 445 -6.18 -23.89 33.09
CA GLN A 445 -5.89 -23.87 31.66
C GLN A 445 -5.20 -22.56 31.24
N PRO A 446 -4.24 -22.57 30.29
CA PRO A 446 -3.66 -21.34 29.73
C PRO A 446 -4.68 -20.43 29.02
N LEU A 447 -5.82 -20.98 28.60
CA LEU A 447 -6.96 -20.24 28.04
C LEU A 447 -7.83 -19.57 29.11
N SER A 448 -7.72 -19.92 30.40
CA SER A 448 -8.48 -19.24 31.48
C SER A 448 -7.99 -17.81 31.74
N ARG A 449 -6.79 -17.46 31.24
CA ARG A 449 -6.26 -16.09 31.27
C ARG A 449 -6.77 -15.22 30.11
N ILE A 450 -7.34 -15.84 29.07
CA ILE A 450 -8.16 -15.09 28.12
C ILE A 450 -9.53 -15.00 28.78
N GLN A 451 -9.81 -13.85 29.39
CA GLN A 451 -11.12 -13.56 29.96
C GLN A 451 -12.15 -13.37 28.83
N ILE A 452 -12.53 -14.45 28.14
CA ILE A 452 -13.67 -14.47 27.21
C ILE A 452 -14.95 -14.07 27.96
N HIS A 453 -15.01 -14.31 29.27
CA HIS A 453 -16.06 -13.84 30.17
C HIS A 453 -16.08 -12.31 30.40
N LYS A 454 -15.03 -11.58 29.99
CA LYS A 454 -15.02 -10.10 29.97
C LYS A 454 -15.38 -9.50 28.62
N THR A 455 -15.73 -10.31 27.62
CA THR A 455 -16.44 -9.82 26.43
C THR A 455 -17.89 -9.54 26.82
N THR A 456 -18.12 -8.50 27.61
CA THR A 456 -19.47 -7.97 27.83
C THR A 456 -19.89 -7.25 26.56
N LEU A 457 -20.50 -7.98 25.63
CA LEU A 457 -21.47 -7.38 24.72
C LEU A 457 -22.75 -7.15 25.53
N ALA A 458 -22.68 -6.22 26.48
CA ALA A 458 -23.83 -5.80 27.26
C ALA A 458 -24.19 -4.42 26.76
N LEU A 459 -24.85 -4.36 25.60
CA LEU A 459 -25.70 -3.21 25.32
C LEU A 459 -26.66 -3.12 26.51
N HIS A 460 -26.74 -1.96 27.15
CA HIS A 460 -27.60 -1.83 28.31
C HIS A 460 -29.05 -1.86 27.82
N ASP A 461 -29.86 -2.84 28.22
CA ASP A 461 -31.21 -3.09 27.65
C ASP A 461 -32.14 -1.85 27.68
N SER A 462 -31.88 -0.91 28.59
CA SER A 462 -32.63 0.33 28.79
C SER A 462 -31.91 1.60 28.35
N ALA A 463 -30.73 1.50 27.73
CA ALA A 463 -30.07 2.63 27.06
C ALA A 463 -30.43 2.67 25.58
N TYR A 464 -30.55 3.86 25.02
CA TYR A 464 -30.84 4.04 23.59
C TYR A 464 -30.16 5.27 23.03
N ILE A 465 -29.99 5.27 21.71
CA ILE A 465 -29.64 6.45 20.91
C ILE A 465 -30.42 6.38 19.60
N GLU A 466 -31.09 7.46 19.25
CA GLU A 466 -31.90 7.59 18.03
C GLU A 466 -31.45 8.80 17.22
N ALA A 467 -31.28 8.60 15.92
CA ALA A 467 -30.90 9.63 14.97
C ALA A 467 -32.07 9.96 14.03
N SER A 468 -32.34 11.25 13.83
CA SER A 468 -33.40 11.77 12.95
C SER A 468 -33.00 13.07 12.26
N PRO A 469 -33.30 13.27 10.96
CA PRO A 469 -33.94 12.30 10.05
C PRO A 469 -33.00 11.15 9.65
N ARG A 470 -33.56 10.05 9.11
CA ARG A 470 -32.77 8.86 8.70
C ARG A 470 -32.24 8.92 7.26
N VAL A 471 -32.87 9.73 6.41
CA VAL A 471 -32.44 9.94 5.02
C VAL A 471 -32.12 11.41 4.87
N LEU A 472 -30.89 11.71 4.46
CA LEU A 472 -30.34 13.05 4.28
C LEU A 472 -30.23 13.40 2.80
N GLY A 473 -30.10 14.67 2.45
CA GLY A 473 -29.83 15.17 1.11
C GLY A 473 -30.95 14.92 0.10
N LEU A 474 -32.21 14.86 0.54
CA LEU A 474 -33.36 14.58 -0.34
C LEU A 474 -33.53 15.59 -1.48
N GLN A 475 -33.03 16.82 -1.33
CA GLN A 475 -33.05 17.85 -2.37
C GLN A 475 -31.66 18.05 -3.01
N GLY A 476 -30.76 17.06 -2.88
CA GLY A 476 -29.39 17.13 -3.39
C GLY A 476 -28.42 17.90 -2.49
N GLN A 477 -28.75 18.12 -1.23
CA GLN A 477 -27.78 18.66 -0.26
C GLN A 477 -26.68 17.64 0.06
N ASN A 478 -25.44 18.12 0.15
CA ASN A 478 -24.28 17.31 0.54
C ASN A 478 -23.86 17.52 2.01
N SER A 479 -24.67 18.24 2.77
CA SER A 479 -24.52 18.42 4.22
C SER A 479 -25.90 18.60 4.86
N GLU A 480 -26.18 17.96 5.98
CA GLU A 480 -27.48 18.10 6.66
C GLU A 480 -27.37 17.89 8.18
N TRP A 481 -28.26 18.54 8.92
CA TRP A 481 -28.34 18.43 10.37
C TRP A 481 -29.09 17.17 10.80
N VAL A 482 -28.48 16.40 11.69
CA VAL A 482 -29.06 15.22 12.35
C VAL A 482 -29.24 15.53 13.83
N THR A 483 -30.44 15.28 14.35
CA THR A 483 -30.72 15.34 15.79
C THR A 483 -30.60 13.94 16.37
N LEU A 484 -29.75 13.82 17.39
CA LEU A 484 -29.56 12.62 18.20
C LEU A 484 -30.31 12.79 19.51
N GLN A 485 -31.14 11.82 19.88
CA GLN A 485 -31.73 11.72 21.21
C GLN A 485 -31.24 10.43 21.87
N TYR A 486 -30.76 10.51 23.10
CA TYR A 486 -30.16 9.37 23.76
C TYR A 486 -30.47 9.33 25.25
N SER A 487 -30.45 8.12 25.81
CA SER A 487 -30.68 7.84 27.22
C SER A 487 -29.71 6.77 27.72
N HIS A 488 -29.15 6.98 28.91
CA HIS A 488 -28.32 6.01 29.64
C HIS A 488 -28.79 5.96 31.10
N PRO A 489 -29.21 4.80 31.63
CA PRO A 489 -29.72 4.69 33.01
C PRO A 489 -28.68 4.96 34.10
N SER A 490 -27.39 4.78 33.80
CA SER A 490 -26.28 5.03 34.72
C SER A 490 -25.34 6.10 34.14
N PRO A 491 -25.82 7.34 33.95
CA PRO A 491 -25.09 8.34 33.20
C PRO A 491 -23.84 8.82 33.93
N SER A 492 -22.83 9.16 33.15
CA SER A 492 -21.60 9.78 33.63
C SER A 492 -21.26 11.03 32.82
N ASN A 493 -20.48 11.93 33.41
CA ASN A 493 -20.00 13.14 32.72
C ASN A 493 -19.01 12.83 31.59
N ASP A 494 -18.42 11.63 31.59
CA ASP A 494 -17.50 11.14 30.56
C ASP A 494 -18.18 10.27 29.50
N ASP A 495 -19.52 10.15 29.53
CA ASP A 495 -20.27 9.51 28.46
C ASP A 495 -20.16 10.36 27.18
N TRP A 496 -20.01 9.71 26.04
CA TRP A 496 -19.78 10.38 24.76
C TRP A 496 -20.41 9.63 23.60
N ILE A 497 -20.70 10.37 22.52
CA ILE A 497 -21.31 9.86 21.31
C ILE A 497 -20.27 9.90 20.20
N GLY A 498 -20.01 8.76 19.56
CA GLY A 498 -19.21 8.66 18.35
C GLY A 498 -20.08 8.55 17.10
N VAL A 499 -19.70 9.24 16.04
CA VAL A 499 -20.29 9.11 14.70
C VAL A 499 -19.39 8.21 13.86
N PHE A 500 -19.93 7.13 13.29
CA PHE A 500 -19.17 6.17 12.50
C PHE A 500 -19.72 6.09 11.09
N SER A 501 -18.82 6.09 10.10
CA SER A 501 -19.10 5.82 8.70
C SER A 501 -17.92 5.02 8.12
N PRO A 502 -18.07 3.72 7.83
CA PRO A 502 -19.34 2.97 7.66
C PRO A 502 -20.17 2.83 8.94
N ALA A 503 -21.49 2.65 8.81
CA ALA A 503 -22.36 2.41 9.97
C ALA A 503 -22.05 1.07 10.68
N SER A 504 -21.44 0.12 9.96
CA SER A 504 -20.96 -1.14 10.50
C SER A 504 -19.53 -0.98 11.04
N PHE A 505 -19.40 -0.47 12.26
CA PHE A 505 -18.11 -0.20 12.90
C PHE A 505 -17.74 -1.28 13.94
N SER A 506 -16.44 -1.42 14.22
CA SER A 506 -15.94 -2.22 15.34
C SER A 506 -15.68 -1.34 16.55
N SER A 507 -16.38 -1.61 17.66
CA SER A 507 -16.12 -0.99 18.96
C SER A 507 -15.00 -1.65 19.77
N SER A 508 -14.29 -2.62 19.17
CA SER A 508 -13.16 -3.28 19.82
C SER A 508 -12.02 -2.30 20.04
N ILE A 509 -11.28 -2.49 21.13
CA ILE A 509 -10.09 -1.69 21.42
C ILE A 509 -8.93 -2.18 20.55
N CYS A 510 -8.33 -1.27 19.79
CA CYS A 510 -7.10 -1.50 19.04
C CYS A 510 -5.96 -0.72 19.72
N PRO A 511 -5.00 -1.42 20.36
CA PRO A 511 -3.88 -0.75 21.02
C PRO A 511 -3.06 0.09 20.04
N PRO A 512 -2.54 1.26 20.45
CA PRO A 512 -1.74 2.11 19.58
C PRO A 512 -0.41 1.42 19.26
N GLU A 513 -0.04 1.44 17.98
CA GLU A 513 1.24 0.97 17.44
C GLU A 513 2.31 2.06 17.51
N ASN A 514 1.91 3.33 17.52
CA ASN A 514 2.83 4.48 17.61
C ASN A 514 2.19 5.71 18.29
N PRO A 515 2.98 6.74 18.66
CA PRO A 515 2.47 7.92 19.38
C PRO A 515 1.46 8.79 18.63
N LYS A 516 1.31 8.65 17.31
CA LYS A 516 0.31 9.41 16.53
C LYS A 516 -1.10 8.85 16.68
N GLU A 517 -1.26 7.64 17.23
CA GLU A 517 -2.56 7.08 17.58
C GLU A 517 -3.01 7.57 18.96
N SER A 518 -4.01 8.46 18.96
CA SER A 518 -4.59 9.03 20.18
C SER A 518 -5.92 8.37 20.53
N PRO A 519 -6.38 8.44 21.81
CA PRO A 519 -7.74 8.03 22.16
C PRO A 519 -8.81 8.82 21.39
N PRO A 520 -9.97 8.22 21.09
CA PRO A 520 -10.40 6.89 21.51
C PRO A 520 -9.79 5.74 20.70
N LEU A 521 -9.18 4.75 21.37
CA LEU A 521 -8.43 3.66 20.72
C LEU A 521 -9.33 2.54 20.17
N LEU A 522 -10.26 2.90 19.29
CA LEU A 522 -11.19 1.98 18.65
C LEU A 522 -10.61 1.44 17.34
N CYS A 523 -10.90 0.17 17.01
CA CYS A 523 -10.48 -0.43 15.74
C CYS A 523 -11.14 0.21 14.51
N THR A 524 -12.25 0.91 14.69
CA THR A 524 -12.82 1.83 13.69
C THR A 524 -12.80 3.23 14.27
N ALA A 525 -11.99 4.11 13.71
CA ALA A 525 -12.00 5.51 14.10
C ALA A 525 -13.38 6.14 13.82
N PRO A 526 -14.03 6.81 14.81
CA PRO A 526 -15.18 7.65 14.53
C PRO A 526 -14.79 8.80 13.60
N ILE A 527 -15.73 9.22 12.76
CA ILE A 527 -15.61 10.43 11.93
C ILE A 527 -15.41 11.66 12.82
N LYS A 528 -16.23 11.72 13.88
CA LYS A 528 -16.21 12.72 14.94
C LYS A 528 -16.94 12.21 16.17
N TYR A 529 -16.78 12.89 17.30
CA TYR A 529 -17.40 12.52 18.55
C TYR A 529 -17.69 13.73 19.44
N GLN A 530 -18.63 13.60 20.38
CA GLN A 530 -18.96 14.66 21.32
C GLN A 530 -19.43 14.09 22.67
N TYR A 531 -19.14 14.78 23.75
CA TYR A 531 -19.64 14.40 25.07
C TYR A 531 -21.17 14.50 25.16
N ALA A 532 -21.77 13.56 25.87
CA ALA A 532 -23.22 13.46 26.05
C ALA A 532 -23.83 14.66 26.79
N ASN A 533 -23.03 15.40 27.56
CA ASN A 533 -23.44 16.58 28.32
C ASN A 533 -23.20 17.92 27.59
N TYR A 534 -22.67 17.92 26.36
CA TYR A 534 -22.24 19.14 25.66
C TYR A 534 -23.32 20.23 25.56
N THR A 535 -24.53 19.88 25.13
CA THR A 535 -25.70 20.78 25.07
C THR A 535 -26.64 20.63 26.26
N THR A 536 -26.53 19.52 27.00
CA THR A 536 -27.48 19.13 28.07
C THR A 536 -26.74 19.01 29.39
N SER A 537 -26.53 20.15 30.07
CA SER A 537 -25.78 20.21 31.34
C SER A 537 -26.35 19.31 32.46
N GLY A 538 -27.65 18.99 32.41
CA GLY A 538 -28.32 18.08 33.33
C GLY A 538 -28.17 16.58 33.03
N TYR A 539 -27.43 16.19 31.99
CA TYR A 539 -27.31 14.79 31.53
C TYR A 539 -26.91 13.82 32.65
N HIS A 540 -25.92 14.19 33.47
CA HIS A 540 -25.45 13.38 34.59
C HIS A 540 -26.52 13.08 35.66
N LYS A 541 -27.62 13.85 35.70
CA LYS A 541 -28.75 13.63 36.62
C LYS A 541 -29.89 12.87 35.96
N THR A 542 -30.20 13.21 34.72
CA THR A 542 -31.40 12.71 34.02
C THR A 542 -31.12 11.45 33.20
N GLY A 543 -29.86 11.23 32.83
CA GLY A 543 -29.43 10.24 31.87
C GLY A 543 -29.90 10.49 30.44
N LYS A 544 -30.59 11.61 30.17
CA LYS A 544 -31.22 11.92 28.88
C LYS A 544 -30.58 13.16 28.28
N GLY A 545 -30.23 13.10 27.00
CA GLY A 545 -29.61 14.19 26.27
C GLY A 545 -30.05 14.27 24.81
N SER A 546 -29.72 15.39 24.18
CA SER A 546 -29.98 15.63 22.77
C SER A 546 -28.84 16.43 22.13
N LEU A 547 -28.33 15.97 20.99
CA LEU A 547 -27.27 16.65 20.23
C LEU A 547 -27.74 16.92 18.81
N LYS A 548 -27.30 18.05 18.24
CA LYS A 548 -27.44 18.31 16.81
C LYS A 548 -26.06 18.27 16.18
N LEU A 549 -25.90 17.40 15.20
CA LEU A 549 -24.66 17.22 14.46
C LEU A 549 -24.91 17.53 12.99
N GLN A 550 -24.00 18.23 12.33
CA GLN A 550 -24.04 18.45 10.90
C GLN A 550 -23.20 17.36 10.21
N LEU A 551 -23.83 16.49 9.43
CA LEU A 551 -23.12 15.45 8.69
C LEU A 551 -22.87 15.90 7.25
N ILE A 552 -21.74 15.50 6.67
CA ILE A 552 -21.39 15.74 5.27
C ILE A 552 -21.48 14.44 4.46
N ASN A 553 -21.83 14.53 3.18
CA ASN A 553 -21.93 13.39 2.28
C ASN A 553 -20.55 12.93 1.81
N GLN A 554 -19.97 12.00 2.55
CA GLN A 554 -18.66 11.41 2.27
C GLN A 554 -18.80 9.93 1.91
N ARG A 555 -19.79 9.58 1.09
CA ARG A 555 -20.09 8.22 0.61
C ARG A 555 -20.95 7.41 1.58
N GLU A 556 -20.34 6.54 2.37
CA GLU A 556 -21.05 5.50 3.12
C GLU A 556 -22.12 5.97 4.12
N ASP A 557 -22.89 5.02 4.65
CA ASP A 557 -23.89 5.28 5.68
C ASP A 557 -23.24 5.62 7.04
N PHE A 558 -24.08 6.10 7.97
CA PHE A 558 -23.69 6.53 9.30
C PHE A 558 -24.45 5.76 10.39
N SER A 559 -23.76 5.46 11.49
CA SER A 559 -24.38 5.11 12.78
C SER A 559 -23.76 5.93 13.89
N CYS A 560 -24.58 6.30 14.87
CA CYS A 560 -24.12 6.99 16.08
C CYS A 560 -24.12 5.99 17.24
N ALA A 561 -23.09 6.01 18.07
CA ALA A 561 -22.97 5.10 19.20
C ALA A 561 -22.66 5.86 20.47
N LEU A 562 -23.36 5.51 21.54
CA LEU A 562 -23.17 6.05 22.88
C LEU A 562 -22.17 5.15 23.63
N PHE A 563 -21.17 5.77 24.25
CA PHE A 563 -20.13 5.12 25.05
C PHE A 563 -20.09 5.70 26.45
N SER A 564 -19.62 4.90 27.39
CA SER A 564 -19.28 5.31 28.76
C SER A 564 -17.79 5.08 29.05
N GLY A 565 -17.26 5.63 30.14
CA GLY A 565 -15.87 5.43 30.57
C GLY A 565 -14.84 6.33 29.87
N GLY A 566 -15.31 7.42 29.26
CA GLY A 566 -14.47 8.40 28.58
C GLY A 566 -13.82 7.88 27.30
N LEU A 567 -12.95 8.71 26.72
CA LEU A 567 -12.23 8.37 25.48
C LEU A 567 -11.13 7.32 25.71
N SER A 568 -10.57 7.26 26.93
CA SER A 568 -9.46 6.35 27.25
C SER A 568 -9.90 4.90 27.49
N ASN A 569 -11.10 4.68 28.05
CA ASN A 569 -11.63 3.35 28.34
C ASN A 569 -13.08 3.20 27.85
N PRO A 570 -13.32 3.38 26.53
CA PRO A 570 -14.67 3.47 26.02
C PRO A 570 -15.38 2.12 26.08
N LYS A 571 -16.59 2.13 26.65
CA LYS A 571 -17.49 0.97 26.70
C LYS A 571 -18.75 1.27 25.93
N LEU A 572 -19.03 0.49 24.89
CA LEU A 572 -20.21 0.68 24.06
C LEU A 572 -21.50 0.43 24.86
N VAL A 573 -22.39 1.41 24.89
CA VAL A 573 -23.66 1.39 25.64
C VAL A 573 -24.86 1.16 24.72
N ALA A 574 -24.97 1.94 23.64
CA ALA A 574 -26.09 1.87 22.70
C ALA A 574 -25.65 2.28 21.27
N VAL A 575 -26.35 1.80 20.25
CA VAL A 575 -26.10 2.12 18.83
C VAL A 575 -27.38 2.56 18.16
N SER A 576 -27.30 3.59 17.32
CA SER A 576 -28.44 4.14 16.61
C SER A 576 -28.77 3.31 15.38
N LYS A 577 -30.01 3.47 14.91
CA LYS A 577 -30.35 3.08 13.54
C LYS A 577 -29.50 3.86 12.54
N LYS A 578 -29.30 3.25 11.37
CA LYS A 578 -28.52 3.81 10.27
C LYS A 578 -29.16 5.09 9.73
N VAL A 579 -28.29 6.04 9.38
CA VAL A 579 -28.62 7.28 8.67
C VAL A 579 -27.83 7.28 7.37
N THR A 580 -28.43 7.67 6.25
CA THR A 580 -27.76 7.70 4.94
C THR A 580 -28.18 8.93 4.15
N PHE A 581 -27.28 9.45 3.31
CA PHE A 581 -27.70 10.37 2.25
C PHE A 581 -28.55 9.61 1.21
N ALA A 582 -29.44 10.33 0.53
CA ALA A 582 -30.31 9.78 -0.51
C ALA A 582 -29.48 9.26 -1.70
N ASN A 583 -28.38 9.95 -2.02
CA ASN A 583 -27.33 9.44 -2.89
C ASN A 583 -25.96 9.55 -2.22
N PRO A 584 -25.52 8.50 -1.51
CA PRO A 584 -24.16 8.33 -0.99
C PRO A 584 -23.08 8.67 -2.01
N LYS A 585 -23.26 8.25 -3.26
CA LYS A 585 -22.22 8.28 -4.29
C LYS A 585 -22.15 9.59 -5.07
N ALA A 586 -22.96 10.60 -4.70
CA ALA A 586 -23.07 11.86 -5.43
C ALA A 586 -21.69 12.52 -5.67
N PRO A 587 -21.50 13.24 -6.80
CA PRO A 587 -20.30 14.04 -7.02
C PRO A 587 -20.30 15.27 -6.09
N VAL A 588 -19.29 15.38 -5.24
CA VAL A 588 -19.20 16.37 -4.17
C VAL A 588 -17.85 17.09 -4.13
N TYR A 589 -17.84 18.26 -3.50
CA TYR A 589 -16.66 19.04 -3.11
C TYR A 589 -15.70 19.34 -4.27
N PRO A 590 -16.15 19.97 -5.37
CA PRO A 590 -15.24 20.36 -6.43
C PRO A 590 -14.24 21.41 -5.95
N ARG A 591 -13.00 21.26 -6.41
CA ARG A 591 -11.90 22.18 -6.16
C ARG A 591 -11.19 22.48 -7.47
N LEU A 592 -11.00 23.77 -7.74
CA LEU A 592 -10.33 24.30 -8.90
C LEU A 592 -8.84 24.41 -8.62
N ALA A 593 -8.03 24.09 -9.60
CA ALA A 593 -6.60 24.39 -9.59
C ALA A 593 -6.16 24.77 -11.00
N GLN A 594 -5.21 25.68 -11.13
CA GLN A 594 -4.67 26.04 -12.44
C GLN A 594 -4.04 24.79 -13.10
N GLY A 595 -4.27 24.63 -14.40
CA GLY A 595 -3.80 23.50 -15.20
C GLY A 595 -2.32 23.54 -15.55
N LYS A 596 -1.93 23.06 -16.73
CA LYS A 596 -0.54 23.08 -17.20
C LYS A 596 -0.18 24.31 -18.05
N LEU A 597 -1.19 25.09 -18.40
CA LEU A 597 -1.11 26.30 -19.22
C LEU A 597 -2.00 27.38 -18.60
N TRP A 598 -1.66 28.65 -18.80
CA TRP A 598 -2.41 29.80 -18.28
C TRP A 598 -3.91 29.80 -18.66
N ASN A 599 -4.25 29.21 -19.81
CA ASN A 599 -5.62 29.09 -20.33
C ASN A 599 -6.24 27.71 -20.04
N GLU A 600 -5.76 27.01 -19.01
CA GLU A 600 -6.29 25.73 -18.55
C GLU A 600 -6.67 25.80 -17.06
N MET A 601 -7.87 25.33 -16.73
CA MET A 601 -8.35 25.16 -15.36
C MET A 601 -8.70 23.69 -15.14
N THR A 602 -8.31 23.13 -14.01
CA THR A 602 -8.73 21.79 -13.62
C THR A 602 -9.92 21.86 -12.67
N VAL A 603 -10.85 20.93 -12.81
CA VAL A 603 -11.93 20.69 -11.85
C VAL A 603 -11.69 19.30 -11.28
N THR A 604 -11.32 19.23 -9.99
CA THR A 604 -11.17 17.97 -9.28
C THR A 604 -12.32 17.79 -8.30
N TRP A 605 -12.97 16.62 -8.27
CA TRP A 605 -14.09 16.33 -7.34
C TRP A 605 -14.03 14.89 -6.83
N THR A 606 -14.82 14.58 -5.80
CA THR A 606 -14.91 13.23 -5.20
C THR A 606 -16.28 12.62 -5.47
N SER A 607 -16.35 11.31 -5.72
CA SER A 607 -17.63 10.58 -5.79
C SER A 607 -17.51 9.14 -5.30
N GLY A 608 -18.64 8.43 -5.21
CA GLY A 608 -18.66 6.99 -4.93
C GLY A 608 -18.75 6.10 -6.17
N TYR A 609 -18.65 6.68 -7.37
CA TYR A 609 -18.74 5.95 -8.64
C TYR A 609 -17.34 5.68 -9.21
N GLY A 610 -16.99 4.40 -9.33
CA GLY A 610 -15.82 4.00 -10.11
C GLY A 610 -16.10 4.07 -11.61
N ILE A 611 -15.04 4.03 -12.43
CA ILE A 611 -15.15 4.04 -13.90
C ILE A 611 -15.94 2.83 -14.46
N ASN A 612 -16.03 1.75 -13.68
CA ASN A 612 -16.81 0.57 -14.01
C ASN A 612 -18.30 0.72 -13.65
N GLU A 613 -18.70 1.81 -13.00
CA GLU A 613 -20.09 2.09 -12.62
C GLU A 613 -20.66 3.28 -13.40
N ALA A 614 -19.83 4.31 -13.61
CA ALA A 614 -20.21 5.52 -14.32
C ALA A 614 -19.03 6.13 -15.07
N GLU A 615 -19.32 6.77 -16.21
CA GLU A 615 -18.38 7.63 -16.93
C GLU A 615 -18.42 9.04 -16.32
N PRO A 616 -17.32 9.53 -15.70
CA PRO A 616 -17.27 10.85 -15.10
C PRO A 616 -16.91 11.92 -16.14
N PHE A 617 -17.59 13.06 -16.08
CA PHE A 617 -17.36 14.18 -16.98
C PHE A 617 -17.74 15.51 -16.32
N VAL A 618 -17.27 16.61 -16.90
CA VAL A 618 -17.70 17.98 -16.57
C VAL A 618 -18.45 18.56 -17.75
N GLU A 619 -19.66 19.08 -17.51
CA GLU A 619 -20.39 19.91 -18.46
C GLU A 619 -20.09 21.37 -18.14
N TRP A 620 -19.54 22.12 -19.09
CA TRP A 620 -19.09 23.48 -18.85
C TRP A 620 -19.18 24.35 -20.11
N GLY A 621 -19.09 25.66 -19.91
CA GLY A 621 -19.07 26.64 -20.99
C GLY A 621 -19.12 28.05 -20.45
N ALA A 622 -18.84 29.02 -21.32
CA ALA A 622 -19.01 30.42 -20.97
C ALA A 622 -20.49 30.73 -20.70
N ARG A 623 -20.74 31.66 -19.79
CA ARG A 623 -22.11 32.01 -19.40
C ARG A 623 -22.90 32.55 -20.62
N GLY A 624 -23.94 31.83 -21.02
CA GLY A 624 -24.78 32.17 -22.18
C GLY A 624 -24.43 31.40 -23.47
N ASP A 625 -23.29 30.72 -23.51
CA ASP A 625 -22.85 29.89 -24.63
C ASP A 625 -23.35 28.43 -24.46
N SER A 626 -23.33 27.66 -25.55
CA SER A 626 -23.64 26.22 -25.52
C SER A 626 -22.64 25.48 -24.65
N GLN A 627 -23.13 24.66 -23.72
CA GLN A 627 -22.29 23.87 -22.83
C GLN A 627 -21.72 22.65 -23.57
N VAL A 628 -20.47 22.32 -23.28
CA VAL A 628 -19.76 21.15 -23.81
C VAL A 628 -19.38 20.20 -22.68
N ARG A 629 -19.24 18.91 -23.00
CA ARG A 629 -18.85 17.88 -22.03
C ARG A 629 -17.41 17.46 -22.24
N LEU A 630 -16.62 17.44 -21.17
CA LEU A 630 -15.25 16.96 -21.18
C LEU A 630 -15.10 15.77 -20.23
N PRO A 631 -14.36 14.71 -20.62
CA PRO A 631 -14.14 13.57 -19.75
C PRO A 631 -13.27 13.94 -18.53
N ALA A 632 -13.26 13.07 -17.53
CA ALA A 632 -12.37 13.18 -16.39
C ALA A 632 -11.52 11.93 -16.19
N GLY A 633 -10.24 12.13 -15.87
CA GLY A 633 -9.37 11.08 -15.36
C GLY A 633 -9.81 10.72 -13.94
N THR A 634 -9.73 9.44 -13.56
CA THR A 634 -10.15 8.97 -12.23
C THR A 634 -9.00 8.27 -11.53
N LEU A 635 -8.75 8.69 -10.29
CA LEU A 635 -7.75 8.12 -9.39
C LEU A 635 -8.42 7.69 -8.08
N THR A 636 -7.78 6.76 -7.39
CA THR A 636 -8.12 6.36 -6.02
C THR A 636 -6.87 5.72 -5.39
N PHE A 637 -6.92 5.48 -4.09
CA PHE A 637 -5.89 4.78 -3.34
C PHE A 637 -6.54 3.79 -2.38
N SER A 638 -5.77 2.78 -1.99
CA SER A 638 -6.24 1.70 -1.11
C SER A 638 -5.55 1.77 0.25
N ARG A 639 -6.04 1.00 1.22
CA ARG A 639 -5.43 0.89 2.55
C ARG A 639 -3.92 0.59 2.49
N ASN A 640 -3.52 -0.26 1.55
CA ASN A 640 -2.14 -0.70 1.41
C ASN A 640 -1.23 0.33 0.72
N SER A 641 -1.82 1.39 0.15
CA SER A 641 -1.07 2.54 -0.36
C SER A 641 -0.47 3.37 0.79
N MET A 642 -1.01 3.26 2.00
CA MET A 642 -0.52 3.96 3.19
C MET A 642 0.75 3.28 3.75
N CYS A 643 1.69 4.10 4.23
CA CYS A 643 2.99 3.66 4.72
C CYS A 643 2.96 3.16 6.17
N GLY A 644 2.00 3.59 7.00
CA GLY A 644 1.93 3.20 8.40
C GLY A 644 0.64 3.58 9.13
N ALA A 645 0.60 3.33 10.44
CA ALA A 645 -0.54 3.65 11.31
C ALA A 645 -0.52 5.14 11.73
N PRO A 646 -1.68 5.80 11.94
CA PRO A 646 -3.04 5.24 11.83
C PRO A 646 -3.59 5.10 10.39
N ALA A 647 -2.97 5.70 9.38
CA ALA A 647 -3.48 5.73 8.00
C ALA A 647 -3.80 4.35 7.42
N ARG A 648 -2.92 3.37 7.68
CA ARG A 648 -3.05 1.98 7.23
C ARG A 648 -3.97 1.13 8.13
N THR A 649 -4.20 1.55 9.37
CA THR A 649 -4.83 0.76 10.44
C THR A 649 -6.18 1.36 10.85
N VAL A 650 -6.29 1.94 12.04
CA VAL A 650 -7.55 2.37 12.66
C VAL A 650 -8.16 3.59 12.00
N GLY A 651 -7.33 4.46 11.41
CA GLY A 651 -7.75 5.70 10.76
C GLY A 651 -8.13 5.54 9.29
N TRP A 652 -7.93 4.35 8.70
CA TRP A 652 -8.29 4.09 7.31
C TRP A 652 -9.80 4.24 7.08
N ARG A 653 -10.12 5.00 6.03
CA ARG A 653 -11.46 5.08 5.45
C ARG A 653 -11.34 5.13 3.94
N ASP A 654 -12.23 4.43 3.23
CA ASP A 654 -12.22 4.41 1.77
C ASP A 654 -12.46 5.82 1.20
N PRO A 655 -11.58 6.34 0.31
CA PRO A 655 -11.70 7.71 -0.23
C PRO A 655 -12.72 7.83 -1.37
N GLY A 656 -13.28 6.72 -1.86
CA GLY A 656 -14.06 6.67 -3.09
C GLY A 656 -13.18 6.91 -4.31
N PHE A 657 -13.66 7.74 -5.22
CA PHE A 657 -13.00 8.04 -6.48
C PHE A 657 -12.82 9.54 -6.65
N ILE A 658 -11.60 9.94 -7.02
CA ILE A 658 -11.22 11.32 -7.26
C ILE A 658 -11.13 11.52 -8.76
N HIS A 659 -11.90 12.46 -9.30
CA HIS A 659 -11.98 12.72 -10.72
C HIS A 659 -11.41 14.08 -11.03
N THR A 660 -10.62 14.21 -12.10
CA THR A 660 -10.07 15.48 -12.56
C THR A 660 -10.38 15.68 -14.04
N SER A 661 -11.06 16.78 -14.39
CA SER A 661 -11.27 17.21 -15.77
C SER A 661 -10.46 18.48 -16.06
N PHE A 662 -10.07 18.66 -17.32
CA PHE A 662 -9.18 19.73 -17.79
C PHE A 662 -9.93 20.65 -18.75
N LEU A 663 -10.30 21.84 -18.29
CA LEU A 663 -11.02 22.86 -19.06
C LEU A 663 -9.99 23.73 -19.77
N LYS A 664 -9.83 23.51 -21.09
CA LYS A 664 -8.81 24.14 -21.93
C LYS A 664 -9.36 25.32 -22.74
N ASP A 665 -8.46 26.07 -23.37
CA ASP A 665 -8.78 27.18 -24.27
C ASP A 665 -9.63 28.26 -23.61
N LEU A 666 -9.33 28.54 -22.33
CA LEU A 666 -10.01 29.57 -21.55
C LEU A 666 -9.69 30.96 -22.10
N TRP A 667 -10.74 31.78 -22.18
CA TRP A 667 -10.60 33.19 -22.51
C TRP A 667 -10.32 33.95 -21.21
N PRO A 668 -9.20 34.67 -21.11
CA PRO A 668 -8.78 35.28 -19.86
C PRO A 668 -9.84 36.25 -19.33
N ASN A 669 -10.05 36.24 -18.00
CA ASN A 669 -11.07 37.02 -17.29
C ASN A 669 -12.54 36.69 -17.60
N LYS A 670 -12.82 35.74 -18.51
CA LYS A 670 -14.21 35.37 -18.85
C LYS A 670 -14.81 34.50 -17.74
N MET A 671 -16.12 34.66 -17.52
CA MET A 671 -16.88 33.85 -16.57
C MET A 671 -17.35 32.54 -17.22
N TYR A 672 -17.10 31.43 -16.54
CA TYR A 672 -17.51 30.09 -16.94
C TYR A 672 -18.44 29.47 -15.91
N THR A 673 -19.37 28.64 -16.37
CA THR A 673 -20.22 27.79 -15.54
C THR A 673 -19.83 26.34 -15.75
N TYR A 674 -19.94 25.51 -14.71
CA TYR A 674 -19.69 24.07 -14.83
C TYR A 674 -20.58 23.23 -13.90
N LYS A 675 -20.78 21.96 -14.28
CA LYS A 675 -21.47 20.93 -13.52
C LYS A 675 -20.69 19.62 -13.58
N LEU A 676 -20.69 18.89 -12.47
CA LEU A 676 -20.11 17.55 -12.38
C LEU A 676 -21.17 16.55 -12.83
N GLY A 677 -20.80 15.64 -13.72
CA GLY A 677 -21.69 14.65 -14.30
C GLY A 677 -21.11 13.24 -14.19
N HIS A 678 -22.00 12.29 -13.93
CA HIS A 678 -21.70 10.85 -13.99
C HIS A 678 -22.76 10.17 -14.83
N LYS A 679 -22.36 9.57 -15.95
CA LYS A 679 -23.26 8.79 -16.80
C LYS A 679 -23.17 7.33 -16.38
N LEU A 680 -24.21 6.83 -15.71
CA LEU A 680 -24.28 5.45 -15.23
C LEU A 680 -24.39 4.48 -16.42
N ILE A 681 -23.99 3.22 -16.23
CA ILE A 681 -24.10 2.17 -17.26
C ILE A 681 -25.54 1.99 -17.76
N ASN A 682 -26.54 2.22 -16.91
CA ASN A 682 -27.96 2.16 -17.29
C ASN A 682 -28.43 3.34 -18.15
N GLY A 683 -27.54 4.28 -18.51
CA GLY A 683 -27.80 5.45 -19.33
C GLY A 683 -28.33 6.68 -18.58
N SER A 684 -28.63 6.55 -17.29
CA SER A 684 -29.06 7.70 -16.46
C SER A 684 -27.88 8.57 -16.06
N TYR A 685 -28.17 9.83 -15.72
CA TYR A 685 -27.16 10.81 -15.34
C TYR A 685 -27.36 11.26 -13.90
N VAL A 686 -26.26 11.31 -13.15
CA VAL A 686 -26.18 11.96 -11.85
C VAL A 686 -25.44 13.27 -12.00
N TRP A 687 -26.05 14.36 -11.52
CA TRP A 687 -25.53 15.72 -11.68
C TRP A 687 -25.31 16.38 -10.33
N SER A 688 -24.27 17.20 -10.23
CA SER A 688 -24.13 18.18 -9.15
C SER A 688 -25.00 19.42 -9.39
N ARG A 689 -25.04 20.32 -8.40
CA ARG A 689 -25.43 21.72 -8.63
C ARG A 689 -24.49 22.39 -9.64
N SER A 690 -24.91 23.55 -10.15
CA SER A 690 -24.07 24.38 -11.01
C SER A 690 -23.09 25.21 -10.19
N TYR A 691 -21.85 25.28 -10.67
CA TYR A 691 -20.78 26.12 -10.13
C TYR A 691 -20.35 27.15 -11.17
N SER A 692 -19.51 28.11 -10.77
CA SER A 692 -18.99 29.14 -11.67
C SER A 692 -17.62 29.62 -11.22
N PHE A 693 -16.76 29.95 -12.17
CA PHE A 693 -15.45 30.54 -11.90
C PHE A 693 -15.09 31.58 -12.96
N LYS A 694 -14.14 32.45 -12.61
CA LYS A 694 -13.53 33.39 -13.55
C LYS A 694 -12.21 32.81 -14.02
N ALA A 695 -11.99 32.75 -15.34
CA ALA A 695 -10.71 32.33 -15.89
C ALA A 695 -9.59 33.32 -15.50
N SER A 696 -8.39 32.79 -15.25
CA SER A 696 -7.23 33.59 -14.86
C SER A 696 -6.91 34.69 -15.88
N PRO A 697 -6.30 35.81 -15.45
CA PRO A 697 -5.76 36.82 -16.35
C PRO A 697 -4.73 36.24 -17.33
N TYR A 698 -4.53 36.93 -18.45
CA TYR A 698 -3.41 36.61 -19.31
C TYR A 698 -2.07 36.95 -18.60
N PRO A 699 -1.01 36.21 -18.89
CA PRO A 699 0.38 36.48 -18.50
C PRO A 699 0.88 37.91 -18.74
N GLY A 700 1.21 38.64 -17.68
CA GLY A 700 1.56 40.05 -17.72
C GLY A 700 0.41 41.00 -18.01
N GLN A 701 -0.84 40.55 -17.86
CA GLN A 701 -2.00 41.43 -18.00
C GLN A 701 -2.00 42.48 -16.90
N ASP A 702 -2.03 43.75 -17.29
CA ASP A 702 -2.13 44.89 -16.38
C ASP A 702 -3.57 45.02 -15.86
N SER A 703 -3.86 44.35 -14.75
CA SER A 703 -5.16 44.40 -14.08
C SER A 703 -5.00 44.24 -12.58
N LEU A 704 -5.98 44.72 -11.80
CA LEU A 704 -6.02 44.43 -10.36
C LEU A 704 -6.05 42.91 -10.15
N GLN A 705 -5.13 42.41 -9.34
CA GLN A 705 -4.97 40.98 -9.04
C GLN A 705 -4.78 40.79 -7.54
N GLN A 706 -5.56 39.88 -6.95
CA GLN A 706 -5.64 39.68 -5.51
C GLN A 706 -5.39 38.22 -5.13
N VAL A 707 -4.31 37.99 -4.40
CA VAL A 707 -3.79 36.65 -4.07
C VAL A 707 -3.81 36.47 -2.56
N VAL A 708 -4.32 35.35 -2.07
CA VAL A 708 -4.27 35.01 -0.64
C VAL A 708 -3.25 33.89 -0.39
N ILE A 709 -2.47 34.02 0.69
CA ILE A 709 -1.42 33.06 1.07
C ILE A 709 -1.48 32.79 2.58
N PHE A 710 -1.46 31.51 2.97
CA PHE A 710 -1.32 31.04 4.35
C PHE A 710 -0.90 29.56 4.37
N GLY A 711 -0.28 29.10 5.46
CA GLY A 711 -0.09 27.67 5.76
C GLY A 711 -0.99 27.22 6.91
N ASP A 712 -1.02 25.91 7.18
CA ASP A 712 -1.35 25.38 8.52
C ASP A 712 -2.79 25.68 8.98
N MET A 713 -3.74 25.74 8.04
CA MET A 713 -5.13 26.06 8.37
C MET A 713 -5.83 24.92 9.10
N GLY A 714 -5.56 23.68 8.71
CA GLY A 714 -6.26 22.51 9.21
C GLY A 714 -7.77 22.55 8.99
N LYS A 715 -8.51 21.86 9.86
CA LYS A 715 -9.98 21.80 9.84
C LYS A 715 -10.56 21.95 11.24
N ALA A 716 -11.87 22.20 11.34
CA ALA A 716 -12.61 21.98 12.57
C ALA A 716 -14.11 21.80 12.28
N GLU A 717 -14.80 21.13 13.20
CA GLU A 717 -16.24 20.88 13.09
C GLU A 717 -17.07 22.14 13.42
N ALA A 718 -17.86 22.61 12.45
CA ALA A 718 -18.71 23.79 12.61
C ALA A 718 -19.85 23.59 13.63
N ASP A 719 -20.23 22.34 13.92
CA ASP A 719 -21.19 22.00 14.98
C ASP A 719 -20.56 21.92 16.38
N GLY A 720 -19.25 22.14 16.48
CA GLY A 720 -18.48 22.10 17.72
C GLY A 720 -18.15 20.69 18.21
N SER A 721 -18.35 19.65 17.39
CA SER A 721 -17.91 18.29 17.70
C SER A 721 -16.39 18.23 17.90
N ASN A 722 -15.97 17.23 18.67
CA ASN A 722 -14.58 16.85 18.78
C ASN A 722 -14.24 15.77 17.73
N GLU A 723 -12.96 15.56 17.49
CA GLU A 723 -12.45 14.62 16.50
C GLU A 723 -10.96 14.40 16.71
N TYR A 724 -10.36 13.46 15.97
CA TYR A 724 -8.91 13.29 16.01
C TYR A 724 -8.18 14.53 15.50
N ASN A 725 -6.99 14.78 16.04
CA ASN A 725 -6.15 15.90 15.64
C ASN A 725 -6.90 17.24 15.67
N ASN A 726 -7.79 17.45 16.64
CA ASN A 726 -8.58 18.68 16.77
C ASN A 726 -7.80 19.78 17.51
N PHE A 727 -6.72 20.29 16.90
CA PHE A 727 -5.85 21.31 17.48
C PHE A 727 -5.73 22.56 16.58
N GLN A 728 -6.68 22.78 15.67
CA GLN A 728 -6.69 23.91 14.73
C GLN A 728 -7.85 24.90 14.99
N PRO A 729 -7.90 25.56 16.17
CA PRO A 729 -9.04 26.39 16.55
C PRO A 729 -9.24 27.63 15.66
N GLY A 730 -8.21 28.09 14.93
CA GLY A 730 -8.33 29.22 14.00
C GLY A 730 -8.92 28.85 12.63
N SER A 731 -9.02 27.56 12.30
CA SER A 731 -9.36 27.05 10.96
C SER A 731 -10.66 27.63 10.38
N LEU A 732 -11.75 27.57 11.16
CA LEU A 732 -13.07 28.06 10.73
C LEU A 732 -13.08 29.58 10.58
N ASN A 733 -12.39 30.32 11.46
CA ASN A 733 -12.31 31.77 11.35
C ASN A 733 -11.61 32.18 10.06
N THR A 734 -10.45 31.59 9.75
CA THR A 734 -9.73 31.83 8.49
C THR A 734 -10.63 31.52 7.29
N THR A 735 -11.26 30.34 7.28
CA THR A 735 -12.19 29.93 6.22
C THR A 735 -13.33 30.94 6.03
N TYR A 736 -13.98 31.39 7.11
CA TYR A 736 -15.09 32.34 7.04
C TYR A 736 -14.66 33.73 6.58
N GLN A 737 -13.47 34.21 6.95
CA GLN A 737 -12.97 35.48 6.44
C GLN A 737 -12.71 35.43 4.94
N LEU A 738 -12.17 34.33 4.43
CA LEU A 738 -11.97 34.13 2.99
C LEU A 738 -13.30 34.06 2.23
N ILE A 739 -14.28 33.33 2.77
CA ILE A 739 -15.63 33.28 2.18
C ILE A 739 -16.26 34.69 2.14
N LYS A 740 -16.07 35.47 3.21
CA LYS A 740 -16.59 36.84 3.30
C LYS A 740 -15.93 37.79 2.30
N ASP A 741 -14.63 37.64 2.05
CA ASP A 741 -13.84 38.47 1.12
C ASP A 741 -13.70 37.85 -0.29
N LEU A 742 -14.40 36.75 -0.58
CA LEU A 742 -14.21 35.92 -1.78
C LEU A 742 -14.30 36.69 -3.11
N LYS A 743 -15.13 37.73 -3.17
CA LYS A 743 -15.28 38.57 -4.38
C LYS A 743 -14.03 39.42 -4.68
N ASN A 744 -13.16 39.61 -3.69
CA ASN A 744 -11.92 40.39 -3.78
C ASN A 744 -10.70 39.47 -3.63
N ILE A 745 -10.85 38.19 -3.96
CA ILE A 745 -9.79 37.19 -3.98
C ILE A 745 -9.90 36.51 -5.33
N ASP A 746 -8.79 36.41 -6.06
CA ASP A 746 -8.79 35.75 -7.35
C ASP A 746 -8.14 34.36 -7.31
N ILE A 747 -7.25 34.10 -6.35
CA ILE A 747 -6.55 32.83 -6.15
C ILE A 747 -6.10 32.67 -4.69
N VAL A 748 -6.09 31.43 -4.19
CA VAL A 748 -5.60 31.06 -2.85
C VAL A 748 -4.42 30.10 -2.97
N LEU A 749 -3.36 30.34 -2.21
CA LEU A 749 -2.21 29.43 -2.06
C LEU A 749 -2.11 28.99 -0.60
N HIS A 750 -2.42 27.71 -0.35
CA HIS A 750 -2.32 27.07 0.96
C HIS A 750 -1.01 26.28 1.05
N ILE A 751 0.02 26.83 1.69
CA ILE A 751 1.41 26.37 1.58
C ILE A 751 1.79 25.25 2.57
N GLY A 752 1.04 24.15 2.54
CA GLY A 752 1.30 22.94 3.33
C GLY A 752 0.58 22.91 4.68
N ASP A 753 0.58 21.73 5.30
CA ASP A 753 -0.16 21.37 6.51
C ASP A 753 -1.67 21.64 6.36
N ILE A 754 -2.24 20.86 5.45
CA ILE A 754 -3.53 21.13 4.83
C ILE A 754 -4.68 20.91 5.82
N CYS A 755 -4.80 19.69 6.33
CA CYS A 755 -5.95 19.28 7.14
C CYS A 755 -5.58 18.60 8.47
N TYR A 756 -4.29 18.29 8.70
CA TYR A 756 -3.82 17.54 9.88
C TYR A 756 -4.58 16.22 10.12
N ALA A 757 -5.02 15.56 9.04
CA ALA A 757 -5.66 14.25 9.14
C ALA A 757 -4.71 13.23 9.82
N ASN A 758 -3.41 13.31 9.50
CA ASN A 758 -2.34 12.50 10.06
C ASN A 758 -2.76 11.02 10.19
N GLY A 759 -3.35 10.48 9.13
CA GLY A 759 -3.81 9.10 9.02
C GLY A 759 -5.25 8.83 9.46
N TYR A 760 -5.98 9.79 10.01
CA TYR A 760 -7.44 9.69 10.19
C TYR A 760 -8.16 10.19 8.92
N ILE A 761 -8.19 9.32 7.92
CA ILE A 761 -8.44 9.63 6.51
C ILE A 761 -9.79 10.31 6.24
N SER A 762 -10.80 10.12 7.10
CA SER A 762 -12.10 10.79 6.95
C SER A 762 -12.02 12.31 6.90
N GLN A 763 -10.98 12.89 7.50
CA GLN A 763 -10.81 14.34 7.63
C GLN A 763 -10.43 15.02 6.31
N TRP A 764 -9.98 14.27 5.30
CA TRP A 764 -9.75 14.82 3.98
C TRP A 764 -11.05 15.20 3.26
N ASP A 765 -12.12 14.40 3.39
CA ASP A 765 -13.44 14.79 2.87
C ASP A 765 -13.99 16.01 3.64
N GLN A 766 -13.84 16.01 4.97
CA GLN A 766 -14.19 17.13 5.83
C GLN A 766 -13.52 18.43 5.38
N PHE A 767 -12.21 18.39 5.14
CA PHE A 767 -11.46 19.53 4.66
C PHE A 767 -11.95 19.99 3.27
N THR A 768 -12.11 19.08 2.31
CA THR A 768 -12.62 19.45 0.97
C THR A 768 -14.04 20.03 1.01
N SER A 769 -14.87 19.58 1.95
CA SER A 769 -16.18 20.19 2.22
C SER A 769 -16.06 21.58 2.85
N GLN A 770 -15.13 21.77 3.80
CA GLN A 770 -14.89 23.04 4.47
C GLN A 770 -14.47 24.14 3.48
N ILE A 771 -13.57 23.81 2.54
CA ILE A 771 -13.07 24.77 1.54
C ILE A 771 -13.93 24.86 0.27
N GLU A 772 -14.92 23.97 0.07
CA GLU A 772 -15.77 23.96 -1.14
C GLU A 772 -16.32 25.35 -1.51
N PRO A 773 -16.82 26.19 -0.59
CA PRO A 773 -17.33 27.52 -0.93
C PRO A 773 -16.28 28.46 -1.56
N ILE A 774 -14.99 28.19 -1.32
CA ILE A 774 -13.85 28.93 -1.87
C ILE A 774 -13.35 28.21 -3.13
N ALA A 775 -12.95 26.95 -2.99
CA ALA A 775 -12.25 26.18 -4.01
C ALA A 775 -13.12 25.80 -5.21
N SER A 776 -14.46 25.83 -5.09
CA SER A 776 -15.35 25.64 -6.24
C SER A 776 -15.55 26.90 -7.09
N ALA A 777 -15.07 28.06 -6.61
CA ALA A 777 -15.21 29.34 -7.29
C ALA A 777 -13.86 29.94 -7.71
N LEU A 778 -12.81 29.69 -6.93
CA LEU A 778 -11.45 30.18 -7.15
C LEU A 778 -10.45 29.03 -7.21
N PRO A 779 -9.33 29.18 -7.95
CA PRO A 779 -8.22 28.24 -7.87
C PRO A 779 -7.67 28.19 -6.44
N TYR A 780 -7.56 26.98 -5.90
CA TYR A 780 -7.02 26.70 -4.57
C TYR A 780 -5.77 25.84 -4.73
N MET A 781 -4.62 26.51 -4.78
CA MET A 781 -3.32 25.89 -4.99
C MET A 781 -2.74 25.44 -3.64
N ILE A 782 -2.11 24.28 -3.60
CA ILE A 782 -1.53 23.73 -2.38
C ILE A 782 -0.01 23.60 -2.47
N GLY A 783 0.68 23.85 -1.36
CA GLY A 783 2.00 23.31 -1.07
C GLY A 783 1.85 22.01 -0.27
N ARG A 784 2.98 21.37 0.02
CA ARG A 784 3.04 20.17 0.85
C ARG A 784 3.86 20.46 2.10
N GLY A 785 3.34 20.07 3.26
CA GLY A 785 4.04 20.15 4.53
C GLY A 785 4.35 18.79 5.13
N ASN A 786 4.91 18.81 6.34
CA ASN A 786 5.33 17.62 7.06
C ASN A 786 4.14 16.73 7.43
N HIS A 787 2.98 17.32 7.74
CA HIS A 787 1.76 16.57 8.04
C HIS A 787 1.14 15.88 6.82
N GLU A 788 1.58 16.20 5.60
CA GLU A 788 1.20 15.44 4.41
C GLU A 788 2.17 14.29 4.11
N ARG A 789 3.48 14.49 4.33
CA ARG A 789 4.52 13.67 3.68
C ARG A 789 5.45 12.91 4.61
N ASP A 790 5.76 13.41 5.80
CA ASP A 790 6.82 12.85 6.62
C ASP A 790 6.47 11.45 7.14
N TRP A 791 7.30 10.48 6.76
CA TRP A 791 7.25 9.13 7.31
C TRP A 791 8.60 8.43 7.16
N PRO A 792 9.12 7.74 8.20
CA PRO A 792 10.43 7.11 8.15
C PRO A 792 10.56 6.09 7.01
N GLY A 793 11.69 6.11 6.31
CA GLY A 793 12.01 5.11 5.29
C GLY A 793 11.22 5.24 3.98
N THR A 794 10.58 6.38 3.74
CA THR A 794 9.76 6.63 2.53
C THR A 794 10.41 7.55 1.51
N GLY A 795 11.65 7.99 1.76
CA GLY A 795 12.37 8.93 0.89
C GLY A 795 12.01 10.41 1.11
N SER A 796 11.20 10.74 2.13
CA SER A 796 11.14 12.12 2.65
C SER A 796 12.50 12.51 3.20
N PHE A 797 12.84 13.81 3.12
CA PHE A 797 14.07 14.35 3.68
C PHE A 797 14.04 14.28 5.20
N TYR A 798 12.93 14.74 5.79
CA TYR A 798 12.63 14.57 7.20
C TYR A 798 12.09 13.17 7.49
N GLN A 799 12.54 12.58 8.59
CA GLN A 799 12.15 11.23 9.01
C GLN A 799 11.14 11.27 10.17
N ASN A 800 10.34 12.33 10.25
CA ASN A 800 9.28 12.44 11.25
C ASN A 800 8.11 11.50 10.91
N THR A 801 7.20 11.32 11.84
CA THR A 801 5.96 10.53 11.65
C THR A 801 4.74 11.42 11.46
N ASP A 802 4.93 12.68 11.06
CA ASP A 802 3.90 13.73 11.14
C ASP A 802 2.69 13.46 10.26
N SER A 803 2.90 12.80 9.11
CA SER A 803 1.82 12.36 8.23
C SER A 803 0.94 11.23 8.79
N GLY A 804 1.30 10.62 9.92
CA GLY A 804 0.55 9.49 10.49
C GLY A 804 0.41 8.29 9.54
N GLY A 805 1.39 8.13 8.65
CA GLY A 805 1.46 7.03 7.69
C GLY A 805 0.86 7.33 6.32
N GLU A 806 0.38 8.55 6.07
CA GLU A 806 -0.15 8.97 4.77
C GLU A 806 0.93 9.09 3.69
N CYS A 807 2.14 9.49 4.08
CA CYS A 807 3.34 9.55 3.23
C CYS A 807 3.13 10.23 1.86
N GLY A 808 2.31 11.28 1.82
CA GLY A 808 2.08 12.13 0.66
C GLY A 808 0.91 11.70 -0.25
N VAL A 809 0.40 10.47 -0.10
CA VAL A 809 -0.57 9.88 -1.05
C VAL A 809 -1.85 10.70 -1.16
N LEU A 810 -2.35 11.24 -0.04
CA LEU A 810 -3.61 11.99 -0.03
C LEU A 810 -3.46 13.39 -0.60
N SER A 811 -2.40 14.12 -0.22
CA SER A 811 -2.07 15.40 -0.85
C SER A 811 -1.89 15.28 -2.37
N GLU A 812 -1.24 14.19 -2.82
CA GLU A 812 -1.03 13.90 -4.23
C GLU A 812 -2.33 13.60 -4.97
N THR A 813 -3.29 12.91 -4.34
CA THR A 813 -4.48 12.42 -5.03
C THR A 813 -5.67 13.37 -4.91
N MET A 814 -5.94 13.89 -3.72
CA MET A 814 -7.14 14.68 -3.40
C MET A 814 -7.14 16.05 -4.09
N PHE A 815 -5.95 16.61 -4.29
CA PHE A 815 -5.70 17.88 -4.96
C PHE A 815 -4.90 17.68 -6.24
N TYR A 816 -5.20 18.51 -7.23
CA TYR A 816 -4.39 18.62 -8.43
C TYR A 816 -3.48 19.84 -8.30
N VAL A 817 -2.20 19.65 -8.64
CA VAL A 817 -1.25 20.73 -8.90
C VAL A 817 -0.53 20.42 -10.21
N PRO A 818 -0.04 21.43 -10.94
CA PRO A 818 0.59 21.23 -12.23
C PRO A 818 2.06 20.81 -12.16
N ALA A 819 2.39 19.98 -11.19
CA ALA A 819 3.71 19.36 -11.08
C ALA A 819 3.93 18.36 -12.22
N GLU A 820 5.17 18.30 -12.74
CA GLU A 820 5.59 17.25 -13.68
C GLU A 820 5.44 15.86 -13.05
N ASN A 821 5.83 15.75 -11.79
CA ASN A 821 5.62 14.58 -10.95
C ASN A 821 4.91 14.98 -9.66
N ARG A 822 3.62 14.64 -9.54
CA ARG A 822 2.80 14.96 -8.36
C ARG A 822 3.27 14.26 -7.07
N ALA A 823 4.07 13.20 -7.17
CA ALA A 823 4.71 12.60 -6.00
C ALA A 823 5.81 13.51 -5.41
N LYS A 824 6.40 14.41 -6.20
CA LYS A 824 7.42 15.38 -5.76
C LYS A 824 6.83 16.75 -5.39
N LEU A 825 5.63 17.07 -5.89
CA LEU A 825 4.77 18.21 -5.50
C LEU A 825 5.40 19.62 -5.50
N TRP A 826 6.63 19.80 -5.97
CA TRP A 826 7.15 21.11 -6.39
C TRP A 826 6.66 21.45 -7.80
N TYR A 827 6.27 22.70 -8.01
CA TYR A 827 5.76 23.20 -9.28
C TYR A 827 5.82 24.72 -9.32
N SER A 828 5.66 25.24 -10.53
CA SER A 828 5.68 26.66 -10.80
C SER A 828 4.34 27.10 -11.39
N ILE A 829 3.99 28.36 -11.15
CA ILE A 829 2.80 29.00 -11.70
C ILE A 829 3.30 30.10 -12.66
N ASP A 830 3.65 29.72 -13.91
CA ASP A 830 4.31 30.57 -14.94
C ASP A 830 3.79 30.50 -16.42
N TYR A 831 4.30 31.38 -17.31
CA TYR A 831 4.18 31.50 -18.79
C TYR A 831 5.55 31.33 -19.45
N GLY A 832 5.71 30.89 -20.72
CA GLY A 832 4.75 30.66 -21.79
C GLY A 832 5.34 29.83 -22.96
N MET A 833 4.64 29.85 -24.11
CA MET A 833 5.00 29.11 -25.33
C MET A 833 6.21 29.73 -26.06
N PHE A 834 7.32 28.99 -26.15
CA PHE A 834 8.26 29.13 -27.27
C PHE A 834 8.65 27.76 -27.83
N HIS A 835 8.05 27.45 -28.97
CA HIS A 835 8.45 26.36 -29.86
C HIS A 835 9.71 26.84 -30.62
N PHE A 836 10.88 26.33 -30.25
CA PHE A 836 12.05 26.32 -31.14
C PHE A 836 12.60 24.90 -31.21
N CYS A 837 12.55 24.35 -32.42
CA CYS A 837 13.07 23.04 -32.78
C CYS A 837 14.55 22.88 -32.39
N ARG A 838 14.83 22.08 -31.38
CA ARG A 838 15.99 21.18 -31.32
C ARG A 838 15.65 20.01 -30.39
N ALA A 839 15.97 18.81 -30.85
CA ALA A 839 15.73 17.56 -30.15
C ALA A 839 16.35 17.56 -28.74
N ASP A 840 15.65 16.90 -27.80
CA ASP A 840 16.05 16.56 -26.43
C ASP A 840 15.90 17.62 -25.33
N ILE A 841 14.71 18.23 -25.17
CA ILE A 841 14.34 18.96 -23.95
C ILE A 841 12.91 18.60 -23.51
N GLU A 842 12.79 18.04 -22.29
CA GLU A 842 11.54 17.79 -21.57
C GLU A 842 10.70 19.07 -21.44
N LEU A 843 9.44 18.98 -21.88
CA LEU A 843 8.44 20.05 -21.77
C LEU A 843 8.07 20.27 -20.29
N MET A 844 8.59 21.33 -19.68
CA MET A 844 8.14 21.76 -18.36
C MET A 844 6.86 22.60 -18.49
N TYR A 845 5.78 22.06 -17.97
CA TYR A 845 4.46 22.70 -17.95
C TYR A 845 4.36 23.61 -16.72
N SER A 846 3.94 24.86 -16.90
CA SER A 846 3.84 25.88 -15.86
C SER A 846 2.56 26.69 -16.09
N THR A 847 1.85 27.09 -15.04
CA THR A 847 0.57 27.84 -15.15
C THR A 847 0.66 29.26 -14.72
N ASP A 848 0.34 30.19 -15.58
CA ASP A 848 0.61 31.56 -15.22
C ASP A 848 -0.52 32.30 -14.48
N TYR A 849 -0.18 33.31 -13.67
CA TYR A 849 -1.16 34.18 -13.02
C TYR A 849 -0.84 35.68 -13.15
N GLY A 850 -1.28 36.29 -14.26
CA GLY A 850 -1.24 37.74 -14.40
C GLY A 850 0.18 38.32 -14.25
N MET A 851 0.39 39.24 -13.31
CA MET A 851 1.67 39.89 -13.01
C MET A 851 2.53 39.12 -11.98
N PHE A 852 2.03 38.01 -11.45
CA PHE A 852 2.73 37.19 -10.46
C PHE A 852 3.37 35.98 -11.11
N HIS A 853 4.52 35.59 -10.59
CA HIS A 853 5.21 34.34 -10.89
C HIS A 853 5.50 33.64 -9.58
N PHE A 854 5.01 32.41 -9.41
CA PHE A 854 5.17 31.67 -8.16
C PHE A 854 6.03 30.42 -8.35
N CYS A 855 7.04 30.26 -7.50
CA CYS A 855 7.83 29.03 -7.39
C CYS A 855 7.49 28.34 -6.07
N ILE A 856 6.86 27.17 -6.12
CA ILE A 856 6.43 26.39 -4.95
C ILE A 856 7.42 25.24 -4.75
N ALA A 857 8.07 25.20 -3.59
CA ALA A 857 8.95 24.13 -3.17
C ALA A 857 8.24 23.13 -2.25
N ASP A 858 8.72 21.88 -2.25
CA ASP A 858 8.37 20.82 -1.31
C ASP A 858 9.49 20.66 -0.29
N THR A 859 9.28 21.17 0.92
CA THR A 859 10.27 21.12 2.01
C THR A 859 10.45 19.73 2.58
N GLU A 860 9.60 18.77 2.22
CA GLU A 860 9.74 17.40 2.70
C GLU A 860 10.64 16.56 1.77
N HIS A 861 11.21 17.18 0.74
CA HIS A 861 12.27 16.64 -0.11
C HIS A 861 13.49 17.57 -0.12
N ASP A 862 14.66 17.02 -0.44
CA ASP A 862 15.93 17.75 -0.38
C ASP A 862 15.99 18.92 -1.39
N TRP A 863 16.18 20.14 -0.89
CA TRP A 863 16.25 21.38 -1.68
C TRP A 863 17.68 21.86 -1.96
N ARG A 864 18.71 21.14 -1.51
CA ARG A 864 20.11 21.61 -1.55
C ARG A 864 20.75 21.51 -2.95
N PRO A 865 21.87 22.20 -3.21
CA PRO A 865 22.55 22.16 -4.50
C PRO A 865 22.86 20.74 -4.97
N GLY A 866 22.63 20.50 -6.26
CA GLY A 866 22.80 19.19 -6.89
C GLY A 866 21.55 18.30 -6.84
N THR A 867 20.49 18.68 -6.13
CA THR A 867 19.21 17.97 -6.16
C THR A 867 18.35 18.40 -7.36
N GLU A 868 17.40 17.55 -7.71
CA GLU A 868 16.40 17.86 -8.75
C GLU A 868 15.54 19.06 -8.39
N GLN A 869 15.17 19.20 -7.11
CA GLN A 869 14.39 20.33 -6.62
C GLN A 869 15.17 21.64 -6.74
N TYR A 870 16.45 21.67 -6.37
CA TYR A 870 17.28 22.88 -6.55
C TYR A 870 17.37 23.28 -8.02
N GLY A 871 17.58 22.31 -8.92
CA GLY A 871 17.57 22.53 -10.37
C GLY A 871 16.21 22.97 -10.92
N PHE A 872 15.10 22.54 -10.31
CA PHE A 872 13.76 23.05 -10.60
C PHE A 872 13.60 24.50 -10.13
N ILE A 873 13.99 24.83 -8.88
CA ILE A 873 13.87 26.18 -8.31
C ILE A 873 14.68 27.17 -9.14
N GLU A 874 15.94 26.87 -9.47
CA GLU A 874 16.76 27.75 -10.32
C GLU A 874 16.10 27.98 -11.69
N ARG A 875 15.58 26.92 -12.32
CA ARG A 875 14.86 27.05 -13.60
C ARG A 875 13.62 27.92 -13.48
N CYS A 876 12.78 27.69 -12.47
CA CYS A 876 11.58 28.48 -12.20
C CYS A 876 11.90 29.96 -12.00
N LEU A 877 12.91 30.28 -11.17
CA LEU A 877 13.30 31.66 -10.91
C LEU A 877 13.94 32.35 -12.13
N SER A 878 14.56 31.56 -13.03
CA SER A 878 15.25 32.08 -14.21
C SER A 878 14.36 32.28 -15.45
N SER A 879 13.21 31.61 -15.53
CA SER A 879 12.34 31.61 -16.71
C SER A 879 11.46 32.86 -16.82
N VAL A 880 11.26 33.57 -15.72
CA VAL A 880 10.33 34.71 -15.63
C VAL A 880 10.79 35.93 -16.45
N ASP A 881 9.90 36.47 -17.27
CA ASP A 881 10.05 37.80 -17.87
C ASP A 881 9.58 38.87 -16.88
N ARG A 882 10.51 39.43 -16.11
CA ARG A 882 10.22 40.42 -15.05
C ARG A 882 9.65 41.73 -15.56
N GLN A 883 9.63 41.99 -16.87
CA GLN A 883 8.92 43.14 -17.43
C GLN A 883 7.41 42.90 -17.43
N LYS A 884 6.98 41.66 -17.73
CA LYS A 884 5.58 41.25 -17.75
C LYS A 884 5.10 40.79 -16.36
N GLN A 885 5.94 40.06 -15.65
CA GLN A 885 5.65 39.50 -14.34
C GLN A 885 6.63 40.04 -13.30
N PRO A 886 6.43 41.28 -12.84
CA PRO A 886 7.37 41.95 -11.95
C PRO A 886 7.41 41.32 -10.55
N TRP A 887 6.36 40.61 -10.12
CA TRP A 887 6.21 40.07 -8.78
C TRP A 887 6.61 38.59 -8.71
N LEU A 888 7.86 38.35 -8.32
CA LEU A 888 8.44 37.01 -8.21
C LEU A 888 8.36 36.52 -6.76
N ILE A 889 7.56 35.48 -6.54
CA ILE A 889 7.19 34.98 -5.21
C ILE A 889 7.70 33.55 -5.03
N PHE A 890 8.42 33.30 -3.94
CA PHE A 890 8.84 31.95 -3.54
C PHE A 890 7.94 31.46 -2.39
N LEU A 891 7.54 30.20 -2.43
CA LEU A 891 6.64 29.58 -1.47
C LEU A 891 7.23 28.24 -1.04
N ALA A 892 7.25 27.99 0.26
CA ALA A 892 7.66 26.71 0.83
C ALA A 892 6.86 26.48 2.12
N HIS A 893 6.75 25.25 2.59
CA HIS A 893 6.04 24.98 3.85
C HIS A 893 6.95 25.27 5.05
N ARG A 894 7.96 24.44 5.31
CA ARG A 894 8.94 24.68 6.38
C ARG A 894 9.73 25.96 6.14
N VAL A 895 10.23 26.57 7.21
CA VAL A 895 10.91 27.87 7.13
C VAL A 895 12.34 27.70 6.64
N LEU A 896 12.55 27.83 5.33
CA LEU A 896 13.87 27.87 4.71
C LEU A 896 14.54 29.26 4.76
N GLY A 897 13.81 30.28 5.25
CA GLY A 897 14.26 31.67 5.29
C GLY A 897 14.66 32.10 6.69
N TYR A 898 13.74 32.78 7.38
CA TYR A 898 13.98 33.33 8.71
C TYR A 898 12.70 33.22 9.55
N SER A 899 12.83 32.72 10.77
CA SER A 899 11.81 32.74 11.81
C SER A 899 12.46 32.85 13.19
N SER A 900 11.79 33.56 14.08
CA SER A 900 12.15 33.68 15.49
C SER A 900 11.35 32.71 16.36
N ALA A 901 10.80 31.62 15.82
CA ALA A 901 10.10 30.59 16.58
C ALA A 901 11.01 30.00 17.68
N ASP A 902 10.44 29.76 18.85
CA ASP A 902 11.16 29.27 20.02
C ASP A 902 11.85 27.91 19.78
N PHE A 903 11.18 26.97 19.11
CA PHE A 903 11.71 25.64 18.84
C PHE A 903 12.93 25.66 17.91
N TYR A 904 13.01 26.58 16.95
CA TYR A 904 14.24 26.80 16.18
C TYR A 904 15.33 27.43 17.06
N GLY A 905 14.96 28.39 17.91
CA GLY A 905 15.87 29.04 18.85
C GLY A 905 16.51 28.07 19.83
N ASP A 906 15.74 27.09 20.33
CA ASP A 906 16.19 26.03 21.23
C ASP A 906 17.21 25.09 20.55
N GLU A 907 17.08 24.89 19.23
CA GLU A 907 18.05 24.17 18.40
C GLU A 907 19.25 25.05 17.97
N GLY A 908 19.26 26.33 18.37
CA GLY A 908 20.32 27.28 18.03
C GLY A 908 20.28 27.79 16.58
N THR A 909 19.10 27.71 15.93
CA THR A 909 18.86 28.16 14.56
C THR A 909 17.70 29.17 14.49
N SER A 910 17.44 29.71 13.31
CA SER A 910 16.31 30.61 13.01
C SER A 910 15.61 30.22 11.71
N GLU A 911 15.73 28.94 11.36
CA GLU A 911 15.26 28.29 10.15
C GLU A 911 15.43 26.78 10.30
N GLU A 912 14.90 26.03 9.35
CA GLU A 912 15.31 24.65 9.16
C GLU A 912 16.83 24.54 8.93
N PRO A 913 17.53 23.60 9.56
CA PRO A 913 18.95 23.39 9.32
C PRO A 913 19.26 23.22 7.82
N MET A 914 20.19 24.02 7.30
CA MET A 914 20.55 24.11 5.87
C MET A 914 19.47 24.76 4.97
N GLY A 915 18.52 25.50 5.56
CA GLY A 915 17.41 26.12 4.86
C GLY A 915 17.88 27.18 3.85
N ARG A 916 18.46 28.28 4.33
CA ARG A 916 18.74 29.45 3.49
C ARG A 916 20.07 29.39 2.76
N GLU A 917 21.08 28.69 3.27
CA GLU A 917 22.48 28.95 2.90
C GLU A 917 22.71 28.90 1.39
N SER A 918 22.11 27.90 0.74
CA SER A 918 22.21 27.71 -0.71
C SER A 918 21.10 28.40 -1.49
N LEU A 919 19.86 28.43 -0.96
CA LEU A 919 18.73 28.99 -1.69
C LEU A 919 18.75 30.52 -1.75
N GLN A 920 19.34 31.19 -0.74
CA GLN A 920 19.48 32.64 -0.74
C GLN A 920 20.33 33.15 -1.90
N GLU A 921 21.28 32.35 -2.41
CA GLU A 921 22.05 32.71 -3.61
C GLU A 921 21.14 32.80 -4.83
N LEU A 922 20.20 31.86 -4.99
CA LEU A 922 19.20 31.91 -6.06
C LEU A 922 18.22 33.06 -5.87
N TRP A 923 17.69 33.22 -4.64
CA TRP A 923 16.75 34.31 -4.34
C TRP A 923 17.36 35.68 -4.61
N GLN A 924 18.63 35.87 -4.26
CA GLN A 924 19.38 37.10 -4.50
C GLN A 924 19.71 37.28 -5.99
N LYS A 925 20.23 36.24 -6.66
CA LYS A 925 20.58 36.25 -8.10
C LYS A 925 19.38 36.62 -8.98
N TYR A 926 18.21 36.03 -8.72
CA TYR A 926 16.98 36.26 -9.51
C TYR A 926 16.05 37.33 -8.91
N LYS A 927 16.44 37.94 -7.79
CA LYS A 927 15.71 39.02 -7.10
C LYS A 927 14.27 38.61 -6.79
N VAL A 928 14.12 37.53 -6.05
CA VAL A 928 12.85 37.15 -5.44
C VAL A 928 12.39 38.28 -4.53
N ASP A 929 11.13 38.66 -4.66
CA ASP A 929 10.59 39.79 -3.93
C ASP A 929 10.20 39.39 -2.52
N ILE A 930 9.39 38.34 -2.43
CA ILE A 930 8.87 37.84 -1.17
C ILE A 930 8.96 36.32 -1.15
N ALA A 931 9.51 35.79 -0.06
CA ALA A 931 9.52 34.36 0.22
C ALA A 931 8.57 34.07 1.39
N PHE A 932 7.58 33.22 1.18
CA PHE A 932 6.56 32.86 2.17
C PHE A 932 6.77 31.45 2.69
N PHE A 933 6.52 31.29 4.00
CA PHE A 933 6.64 30.02 4.72
C PHE A 933 5.42 29.78 5.61
N GLY A 934 5.01 28.53 5.77
CA GLY A 934 4.06 28.07 6.78
C GLY A 934 4.79 27.53 8.01
N HIS A 935 4.36 26.37 8.49
CA HIS A 935 4.95 25.49 9.52
C HIS A 935 5.02 26.09 10.94
N VAL A 936 5.57 27.30 11.06
CA VAL A 936 5.55 28.05 12.30
C VAL A 936 4.19 28.74 12.43
N HIS A 937 3.41 28.33 13.44
CA HIS A 937 2.04 28.78 13.63
C HIS A 937 1.92 30.19 14.24
N ASN A 938 2.45 31.19 13.55
CA ASN A 938 2.31 32.61 13.86
C ASN A 938 2.51 33.44 12.58
N TYR A 939 2.64 34.76 12.71
CA TYR A 939 3.04 35.65 11.63
C TYR A 939 4.34 36.37 11.95
N GLU A 940 5.27 36.39 11.01
CA GLU A 940 6.50 37.17 11.13
C GLU A 940 6.95 37.72 9.78
N ARG A 941 7.36 38.99 9.75
CA ARG A 941 7.90 39.64 8.55
C ARG A 941 9.29 40.20 8.81
N THR A 942 10.19 39.97 7.87
CA THR A 942 11.55 40.49 7.93
C THR A 942 11.71 41.87 7.25
N CYS A 943 12.84 42.54 7.51
CA CYS A 943 13.40 43.52 6.57
C CYS A 943 13.85 42.82 5.26
N PRO A 944 14.10 43.55 4.15
CA PRO A 944 14.85 43.02 3.01
C PRO A 944 16.24 42.56 3.49
N VAL A 945 16.45 41.25 3.53
CA VAL A 945 17.56 40.61 4.26
C VAL A 945 18.33 39.68 3.34
N TYR A 946 19.66 39.70 3.45
CA TYR A 946 20.56 38.77 2.77
C TYR A 946 21.71 38.44 3.71
N GLN A 947 22.09 37.16 3.83
CA GLN A 947 23.12 36.69 4.75
C GLN A 947 22.93 37.23 6.19
N SER A 948 21.69 37.13 6.70
CA SER A 948 21.28 37.62 8.03
C SER A 948 21.47 39.13 8.28
N THR A 949 21.72 39.92 7.25
CA THR A 949 21.92 41.37 7.35
C THR A 949 20.82 42.11 6.58
N CYS A 950 20.16 43.08 7.23
CA CYS A 950 19.21 43.96 6.54
C CYS A 950 19.94 44.79 5.49
N ILE A 951 19.69 44.53 4.21
CA ILE A 951 20.20 45.32 3.08
C ILE A 951 19.45 46.66 3.00
N ARG A 952 18.18 46.65 3.39
CA ARG A 952 17.39 47.85 3.70
C ARG A 952 16.76 47.72 5.07
N ASN A 953 16.58 48.86 5.75
CA ASN A 953 15.76 48.91 6.94
C ASN A 953 14.32 48.47 6.62
N GLY A 954 13.72 47.70 7.53
CA GLY A 954 12.31 47.34 7.43
C GLY A 954 11.43 48.59 7.41
N SER A 955 10.44 48.60 6.52
CA SER A 955 9.53 49.71 6.27
C SER A 955 8.15 49.18 5.84
N ASN A 956 7.14 50.03 5.91
CA ASN A 956 5.82 49.80 5.31
C ASN A 956 5.74 50.35 3.88
N TYR A 957 6.78 51.05 3.42
CA TYR A 957 6.87 51.55 2.05
C TYR A 957 8.30 51.41 1.52
N TYR A 958 8.43 50.73 0.39
CA TYR A 958 9.68 50.52 -0.32
C TYR A 958 9.57 51.12 -1.72
N SER A 959 10.35 52.17 -2.00
CA SER A 959 10.53 52.72 -3.34
C SER A 959 11.85 52.29 -3.98
N GLY A 960 11.85 52.13 -5.30
CA GLY A 960 13.04 51.83 -6.10
C GLY A 960 13.58 50.41 -5.90
N PRO A 961 14.90 50.19 -6.09
CA PRO A 961 15.50 48.86 -5.94
C PRO A 961 15.25 48.28 -4.54
N PHE A 962 14.70 47.06 -4.52
CA PHE A 962 14.32 46.36 -3.29
C PHE A 962 15.54 45.81 -2.53
N GLY A 963 16.62 45.47 -3.26
CA GLY A 963 17.94 45.15 -2.74
C GLY A 963 18.14 43.71 -2.27
N ALA A 964 17.15 43.12 -1.60
CA ALA A 964 17.13 41.73 -1.16
C ALA A 964 15.69 41.24 -0.93
N THR A 965 15.50 39.94 -0.76
CA THR A 965 14.19 39.33 -0.52
C THR A 965 13.64 39.67 0.87
N THR A 966 12.33 39.89 0.97
CA THR A 966 11.62 39.93 2.26
C THR A 966 11.05 38.54 2.54
N HIS A 967 11.28 38.03 3.75
CA HIS A 967 10.76 36.73 4.18
C HIS A 967 9.55 36.94 5.07
N VAL A 968 8.53 36.10 4.89
CA VAL A 968 7.27 36.16 5.63
C VAL A 968 6.87 34.76 6.09
N VAL A 969 6.80 34.57 7.41
CA VAL A 969 6.13 33.43 8.02
C VAL A 969 4.63 33.76 8.10
N VAL A 970 3.79 32.87 7.59
CA VAL A 970 2.33 32.98 7.54
C VAL A 970 1.68 31.62 7.82
N GLY A 971 2.22 30.87 8.80
CA GLY A 971 1.67 29.60 9.28
C GLY A 971 0.57 29.77 10.32
N GLY A 972 0.13 31.00 10.62
CA GLY A 972 -1.00 31.26 11.53
C GLY A 972 -2.38 30.90 10.97
N GLY A 973 -2.51 29.96 10.01
CA GLY A 973 -3.78 29.69 9.33
C GLY A 973 -4.86 29.09 10.24
N GLY A 974 -4.48 28.32 11.26
CA GLY A 974 -5.46 27.77 12.20
C GLY A 974 -4.92 26.82 13.26
N ALA A 975 -3.82 26.12 12.98
CA ALA A 975 -3.16 25.22 13.93
C ALA A 975 -2.60 25.94 15.15
N SER A 976 -2.58 25.24 16.29
CA SER A 976 -2.20 25.79 17.61
C SER A 976 -0.94 26.64 17.56
N LEU A 977 -1.04 27.88 18.04
CA LEU A 977 -0.01 28.91 17.87
C LEU A 977 1.36 28.50 18.43
N ALA A 978 2.42 28.95 17.77
CA ALA A 978 3.81 28.73 18.15
C ALA A 978 4.43 30.00 18.74
N ASP A 979 5.12 29.85 19.88
CA ASP A 979 5.75 30.96 20.60
C ASP A 979 7.00 31.49 19.88
N PHE A 980 7.32 32.75 20.16
CA PHE A 980 8.57 33.37 19.71
C PHE A 980 9.67 33.24 20.77
N THR A 981 10.92 33.21 20.31
CA THR A 981 12.09 33.41 21.17
C THR A 981 12.01 34.73 21.93
N THR A 982 12.64 34.75 23.12
CA THR A 982 12.65 35.94 23.99
C THR A 982 13.47 37.12 23.42
N VAL A 983 14.40 36.85 22.50
CA VAL A 983 15.27 37.86 21.89
C VAL A 983 14.86 38.09 20.45
N ARG A 984 14.42 39.32 20.17
CA ARG A 984 14.02 39.71 18.82
C ARG A 984 15.25 39.94 17.92
N ALA A 985 15.34 39.17 16.84
CA ALA A 985 16.40 39.33 15.85
C ALA A 985 16.31 40.68 15.12
N ARG A 986 17.47 41.24 14.72
CA ARG A 986 17.53 42.55 14.03
C ARG A 986 16.76 42.61 12.72
N TRP A 987 16.66 41.48 12.02
CA TRP A 987 15.94 41.38 10.76
C TRP A 987 14.42 41.22 10.95
N SER A 988 13.94 40.92 12.15
CA SER A 988 12.50 40.70 12.44
C SER A 988 11.77 42.04 12.60
N TYR A 989 11.04 42.46 11.56
CA TYR A 989 10.38 43.77 11.50
C TYR A 989 8.98 43.79 12.12
N TYR A 990 8.22 42.70 12.00
CA TYR A 990 6.91 42.55 12.63
C TYR A 990 6.70 41.10 13.06
N GLN A 991 6.06 40.89 14.21
CA GLN A 991 5.70 39.58 14.76
C GLN A 991 4.27 39.67 15.29
N ASP A 992 3.46 38.65 15.03
CA ASP A 992 2.14 38.49 15.63
C ASP A 992 1.90 37.05 16.06
N HIS A 993 1.54 36.87 17.32
CA HIS A 993 1.15 35.58 17.89
C HIS A 993 -0.38 35.46 17.86
N ASP A 994 -0.93 35.34 16.66
CA ASP A 994 -2.37 35.21 16.41
C ASP A 994 -2.61 34.51 15.06
N TYR A 995 -3.85 34.09 14.84
CA TYR A 995 -4.25 33.46 13.58
C TYR A 995 -4.49 34.52 12.50
N GLY A 996 -4.01 34.26 11.29
CA GLY A 996 -4.18 35.16 10.16
C GLY A 996 -3.67 34.61 8.84
N PHE A 997 -3.82 35.43 7.80
CA PHE A 997 -3.40 35.13 6.43
C PHE A 997 -2.92 36.40 5.74
N VAL A 998 -2.16 36.24 4.67
CA VAL A 998 -1.69 37.35 3.83
C VAL A 998 -2.58 37.51 2.61
N LYS A 999 -2.84 38.76 2.24
CA LYS A 999 -3.42 39.17 0.97
C LYS A 999 -2.43 40.06 0.21
N LEU A 1000 -2.05 39.65 -0.99
CA LEU A 1000 -1.31 40.45 -1.94
C LEU A 1000 -2.27 41.12 -2.91
N THR A 1001 -2.08 42.41 -3.17
CA THR A 1001 -2.82 43.17 -4.18
C THR A 1001 -1.83 43.84 -5.11
N ALA A 1002 -1.72 43.34 -6.35
CA ALA A 1002 -0.98 44.00 -7.40
C ALA A 1002 -1.95 44.97 -8.12
N PHE A 1003 -1.69 46.28 -7.97
CA PHE A 1003 -2.51 47.31 -8.60
C PHE A 1003 -2.15 47.51 -10.07
N ASN A 1004 -0.86 47.35 -10.38
CA ASN A 1004 -0.25 47.43 -11.70
C ASN A 1004 1.15 46.83 -11.63
N HIS A 1005 1.90 46.91 -12.73
CA HIS A 1005 3.26 46.36 -12.83
C HIS A 1005 4.28 46.99 -11.88
N SER A 1006 4.01 48.19 -11.35
CA SER A 1006 4.95 48.92 -10.50
C SER A 1006 4.57 48.97 -9.03
N THR A 1007 3.33 48.60 -8.65
CA THR A 1007 2.82 48.72 -7.27
C THR A 1007 2.20 47.43 -6.75
N LEU A 1008 2.81 46.87 -5.70
CA LEU A 1008 2.32 45.71 -4.94
C LEU A 1008 2.06 46.12 -3.50
N LEU A 1009 0.91 45.72 -2.96
CA LEU A 1009 0.58 45.82 -1.54
C LEU A 1009 0.52 44.42 -0.93
N LEU A 1010 1.19 44.22 0.19
CA LEU A 1010 1.00 43.08 1.08
C LEU A 1010 0.22 43.54 2.31
N GLU A 1011 -0.83 42.79 2.67
CA GLU A 1011 -1.61 42.97 3.90
C GLU A 1011 -1.63 41.66 4.68
N TYR A 1012 -1.22 41.68 5.94
CA TYR A 1012 -1.49 40.60 6.89
C TYR A 1012 -2.79 40.91 7.63
N LYS A 1013 -3.72 39.95 7.58
CA LYS A 1013 -5.05 40.07 8.17
C LYS A 1013 -5.25 39.00 9.22
N ARG A 1014 -5.72 39.39 10.41
CA ARG A 1014 -6.08 38.43 11.45
C ARG A 1014 -7.39 37.74 11.12
N SER A 1015 -7.47 36.44 11.40
CA SER A 1015 -8.67 35.63 11.15
C SER A 1015 -9.82 35.99 12.10
N GLY A 1016 -9.51 36.45 13.32
CA GLY A 1016 -10.51 36.82 14.31
C GLY A 1016 -11.39 38.01 13.92
N ASP A 1017 -10.84 39.02 13.22
CA ASP A 1017 -11.57 40.24 12.86
C ASP A 1017 -11.59 40.55 11.35
N GLY A 1018 -10.73 39.92 10.56
CA GLY A 1018 -10.56 40.17 9.13
C GLY A 1018 -9.97 41.55 8.80
N ARG A 1019 -9.33 42.22 9.77
CA ARG A 1019 -8.69 43.54 9.60
C ARG A 1019 -7.20 43.40 9.33
N VAL A 1020 -6.60 44.44 8.76
CA VAL A 1020 -5.16 44.50 8.48
C VAL A 1020 -4.40 44.92 9.74
N HIS A 1021 -3.40 44.12 10.13
CA HIS A 1021 -2.56 44.37 11.32
C HIS A 1021 -1.10 44.66 10.97
N ASP A 1022 -0.63 44.17 9.82
CA ASP A 1022 0.64 44.56 9.21
C ASP A 1022 0.48 44.74 7.70
N HIS A 1023 1.28 45.63 7.10
CA HIS A 1023 1.28 45.85 5.66
C HIS A 1023 2.59 46.45 5.17
N PHE A 1024 2.88 46.26 3.89
CA PHE A 1024 3.83 47.11 3.19
C PHE A 1024 3.54 47.23 1.69
N VAL A 1025 4.04 48.30 1.09
CA VAL A 1025 3.93 48.57 -0.34
C VAL A 1025 5.31 48.54 -0.99
N ILE A 1026 5.42 47.85 -2.12
CA ILE A 1026 6.57 47.94 -3.03
C ILE A 1026 6.14 48.81 -4.22
N SER A 1027 6.88 49.89 -4.46
CA SER A 1027 6.70 50.80 -5.60
C SER A 1027 8.00 50.91 -6.38
N ARG A 1028 8.09 50.25 -7.54
CA ARG A 1028 9.33 50.20 -8.34
C ARG A 1028 9.04 49.97 -9.81
N ASP A 1029 9.97 50.35 -10.67
CA ASP A 1029 9.90 50.15 -12.11
C ASP A 1029 10.74 48.94 -12.55
N TYR A 1030 10.56 48.49 -13.80
CA TYR A 1030 11.37 47.40 -14.37
C TYR A 1030 12.88 47.69 -14.32
N ARG A 1031 13.30 48.96 -14.49
CA ARG A 1031 14.72 49.37 -14.34
C ARG A 1031 15.29 49.06 -12.95
N ASP A 1032 14.45 49.10 -11.91
CA ASP A 1032 14.87 48.84 -10.53
C ASP A 1032 15.06 47.34 -10.31
N VAL A 1033 14.27 46.52 -11.01
CA VAL A 1033 14.47 45.06 -11.09
C VAL A 1033 15.76 44.73 -11.84
N LEU A 1034 16.13 45.49 -12.87
CA LEU A 1034 17.39 45.28 -13.61
C LEU A 1034 18.63 45.81 -12.86
N GLY A 1035 18.50 46.87 -12.06
CA GLY A 1035 19.61 47.52 -11.37
C GLY A 1035 20.39 46.57 -10.46
N CYS A 1036 21.73 46.58 -10.52
CA CYS A 1036 22.55 45.63 -9.76
C CYS A 1036 22.36 45.75 -8.24
N ALA A 1037 22.39 44.61 -7.56
CA ALA A 1037 22.48 44.50 -6.10
C ALA A 1037 23.66 43.61 -5.71
N VAL A 1038 23.97 43.52 -4.41
CA VAL A 1038 24.98 42.59 -3.88
C VAL A 1038 24.64 41.18 -4.34
N ASP A 1039 25.63 40.48 -4.89
CA ASP A 1039 25.53 39.13 -5.48
C ASP A 1039 24.43 38.96 -6.55
N SER A 1040 24.01 40.08 -7.16
CA SER A 1040 22.97 40.14 -8.19
C SER A 1040 23.32 41.20 -9.24
N CYS A 1041 24.41 40.94 -9.97
CA CYS A 1041 24.87 41.80 -11.08
C CYS A 1041 25.33 40.94 -12.26
N SER A 1042 24.71 41.15 -13.42
CA SER A 1042 25.03 40.38 -14.62
C SER A 1042 26.42 40.72 -15.16
N ARG A 1043 27.09 39.73 -15.78
CA ARG A 1043 28.38 39.96 -16.43
C ARG A 1043 28.23 41.01 -17.54
N SER A 1044 29.11 42.01 -17.53
CA SER A 1044 29.25 43.00 -18.58
C SER A 1044 30.50 42.75 -19.42
N THR A 1045 30.50 43.21 -20.67
CA THR A 1045 31.69 43.24 -21.53
C THR A 1045 32.21 44.68 -21.61
N LEU A 1046 33.54 44.83 -21.71
CA LEU A 1046 34.17 46.14 -21.96
C LEU A 1046 34.10 46.56 -23.44
N ALA A 1047 33.63 45.68 -24.33
CA ALA A 1047 33.41 46.02 -25.74
C ALA A 1047 32.34 47.12 -25.86
N SER A 1048 32.61 48.16 -26.66
CA SER A 1048 31.72 49.31 -26.89
C SER A 1048 31.33 49.41 -28.35
#